data_AF-A0A3V3TWC2-F1
#
_entry.id   AF-A0A3V3TWC2-F1
#
_cell.length_a   1.000
_cell.length_b   1.000
_cell.length_c   1.000
_cell.angle_alpha   90.00
_cell.angle_beta   90.00
_cell.angle_gamma   90.00
#
_symmetry.space_group_name_H-M   'P 1'
#
loop_
_entity.id
_entity.type
_entity.pdbx_description
1 polymer ?
#
loop_
_entity_poly.entity_id
_entity_poly.type
_entity_poly.pdbx_seq_one_letter_code
_entity_poly.pdbx_strand_id
1 'polypeptide(L)'
;MNTFFRLTALAGLLALAGQSFAVEDITRADQIPVLKEETQHATVSERVTSRFTRSHYRQFDLDEAFSAKIFDRYLNLLDYSHNVLLASDVEQFAKKKTVLGDELRTGKLDVFYDLYNLAQKRRFERYQYALKVLERPMDFTGNDTFNLDRSKAPWPKDEAELNALWDGKVKFDELSLKLTGKSDKEIRETLTRRYKFAIRRLAQTNSEDVFSLAMTAFAREIDPHTNYLSPRNTEQFNTEMSLSLEGIGAVLQMDDDYTVINSLVAGGPAAKSKSISVGDRIVGVGQAGKPMVDVIGWRLDDVVALIKGPKGSKVRLEILPAGKGTKTRIITLTRERIRLEDRAVKMSVKTVGKEKVGVLDIPGFYVGLTDDVKVQLQKLEKQNVNSIVIDLRSNGGGALTEAVSLSGLFIPSGPIVQVRDNNGKVREDSDTDGVVYYKGPLVVLVDRFSASASEIFAAAMQDYGRALIVGEPTFGKGTVQQYRSLNRIYDQMLRPEWPALGSVQYTIQKFYRVNGGSTQRKGVTPDIIMPTGNEETETGEKFEDNALPWDSIDAAKYVKSDDLAPFGPELLKEHNARIAKDPEFQYIMKDIARFNAMKDKRNIVSLNYAQREKENNEEDALRLARINDRFKREGKPLLKKLDDLPKDYQEPDPYLDETVKIALDLAHLEKEKPAEQATADK
;
A
#
# COMPACT_ATOMS: atom_id res chain seq x y z
N MET A 1 51.67 -38.81 -27.07
CA MET A 1 50.21 -39.05 -26.99
C MET A 1 49.69 -38.53 -25.65
N ASN A 2 48.82 -37.55 -25.53
CA ASN A 2 48.33 -36.61 -26.54
C ASN A 2 47.96 -35.33 -25.77
N THR A 3 48.71 -34.25 -26.01
CA THR A 3 48.40 -32.86 -25.59
C THR A 3 47.02 -32.41 -26.08
N PHE A 4 46.44 -33.13 -27.05
CA PHE A 4 45.07 -32.99 -27.52
C PHE A 4 43.98 -33.29 -26.47
N PHE A 5 44.24 -34.14 -25.47
CA PHE A 5 43.23 -34.51 -24.46
C PHE A 5 43.11 -33.50 -23.30
N ARG A 6 44.14 -32.67 -23.09
CA ARG A 6 44.08 -31.57 -22.09
C ARG A 6 43.46 -30.30 -22.65
N LEU A 7 43.51 -30.11 -23.97
CA LEU A 7 42.88 -28.97 -24.66
C LEU A 7 41.37 -29.14 -24.87
N THR A 8 40.86 -30.37 -24.99
CA THR A 8 39.42 -30.63 -25.09
C THR A 8 38.69 -30.63 -23.73
N ALA A 9 39.39 -30.93 -22.63
CA ALA A 9 38.83 -30.84 -21.28
C ALA A 9 38.68 -29.39 -20.77
N LEU A 10 39.45 -28.43 -21.32
CA LEU A 10 39.28 -27.00 -21.02
C LEU A 10 38.16 -26.34 -21.86
N ALA A 11 37.84 -26.88 -23.03
CA ALA A 11 36.77 -26.35 -23.88
C ALA A 11 35.36 -26.82 -23.45
N GLY A 12 35.24 -27.97 -22.78
CA GLY A 12 33.95 -28.50 -22.30
C GLY A 12 33.46 -27.95 -20.96
N LEU A 13 34.32 -27.31 -20.18
CA LEU A 13 33.99 -26.77 -18.84
C LEU A 13 33.64 -25.27 -18.85
N LEU A 14 33.71 -24.61 -20.01
CA LEU A 14 33.31 -23.22 -20.22
C LEU A 14 31.85 -23.07 -20.71
N ALA A 15 31.13 -24.17 -20.94
CA ALA A 15 29.75 -24.16 -21.46
C ALA A 15 28.63 -24.24 -20.40
N LEU A 16 28.98 -24.23 -19.10
CA LEU A 16 28.00 -24.26 -17.98
C LEU A 16 28.21 -23.14 -16.95
N ALA A 17 28.95 -22.08 -17.32
CA ALA A 17 28.89 -20.83 -16.59
C ALA A 17 27.62 -20.09 -17.04
N GLY A 18 26.65 -19.96 -16.14
CA GLY A 18 25.54 -19.03 -16.34
C GLY A 18 26.13 -17.67 -16.71
N GLN A 19 25.72 -17.14 -17.85
CA GLN A 19 26.19 -15.86 -18.33
C GLN A 19 25.63 -14.78 -17.39
N SER A 20 26.44 -14.36 -16.42
CA SER A 20 26.30 -13.05 -15.80
C SER A 20 26.68 -12.00 -16.83
N PHE A 21 25.73 -11.64 -17.69
CA PHE A 21 25.84 -10.37 -18.37
C PHE A 21 25.52 -9.27 -17.35
N ALA A 22 26.51 -8.45 -17.02
CA ALA A 22 26.22 -7.05 -16.80
C ALA A 22 25.41 -6.61 -18.02
N VAL A 23 24.16 -6.19 -17.82
CA VAL A 23 23.27 -5.87 -18.95
C VAL A 23 23.92 -4.74 -19.73
N GLU A 24 24.45 -5.07 -20.92
CA GLU A 24 24.90 -4.07 -21.90
C GLU A 24 23.77 -3.06 -22.14
N ASP A 25 24.10 -1.81 -22.48
CA ASP A 25 23.11 -0.80 -22.86
C ASP A 25 22.19 -1.40 -23.97
N ILE A 26 20.92 -1.62 -23.65
CA ILE A 26 19.93 -2.17 -24.59
C ILE A 26 19.61 -1.09 -25.62
N THR A 27 20.04 -1.31 -26.85
CA THR A 27 19.95 -0.35 -27.96
C THR A 27 18.96 -0.77 -29.03
N ARG A 28 18.57 -2.05 -29.07
CA ARG A 28 17.63 -2.58 -30.05
C ARG A 28 16.52 -3.40 -29.41
N ALA A 29 15.35 -3.40 -30.04
CA ALA A 29 14.17 -4.10 -29.53
C ALA A 29 14.36 -5.63 -29.46
N ASP A 30 15.18 -6.23 -30.33
CA ASP A 30 15.49 -7.66 -30.34
C ASP A 30 16.35 -8.11 -29.16
N GLN A 31 16.97 -7.18 -28.43
CA GLN A 31 17.72 -7.47 -27.20
C GLN A 31 16.80 -7.61 -25.97
N ILE A 32 15.52 -7.25 -26.08
CA ILE A 32 14.54 -7.49 -25.01
C ILE A 32 14.13 -8.97 -25.10
N PRO A 33 14.32 -9.76 -24.04
CA PRO A 33 13.99 -11.18 -24.06
C PRO A 33 12.48 -11.36 -24.28
N VAL A 34 12.13 -12.26 -25.19
CA VAL A 34 10.75 -12.69 -25.37
C VAL A 34 10.33 -13.51 -24.16
N LEU A 35 9.36 -12.99 -23.42
CA LEU A 35 8.84 -13.64 -22.22
C LEU A 35 7.99 -14.84 -22.62
N LYS A 36 8.23 -15.98 -21.97
CA LYS A 36 7.50 -17.22 -22.17
C LYS A 36 6.95 -17.72 -20.86
N GLU A 37 5.76 -18.28 -20.91
CA GLU A 37 5.13 -18.93 -19.78
C GLU A 37 6.03 -20.02 -19.18
N GLU A 38 6.22 -19.99 -17.84
CA GLU A 38 6.99 -21.01 -17.14
C GLU A 38 6.19 -22.31 -16.97
N THR A 39 6.87 -23.42 -16.77
CA THR A 39 6.26 -24.77 -16.81
C THR A 39 5.16 -24.97 -15.77
N GLN A 40 5.26 -24.30 -14.61
CA GLN A 40 4.26 -24.37 -13.55
C GLN A 40 3.04 -23.46 -13.78
N HIS A 41 3.18 -22.39 -14.58
CA HIS A 41 2.16 -21.34 -14.69
C HIS A 41 0.82 -21.87 -15.20
N ALA A 42 0.83 -22.78 -16.17
CA ALA A 42 -0.40 -23.40 -16.66
C ALA A 42 -1.20 -24.07 -15.52
N THR A 43 -0.51 -24.85 -14.68
CA THR A 43 -1.13 -25.50 -13.51
C THR A 43 -1.55 -24.49 -12.44
N VAL A 44 -0.79 -23.41 -12.25
CA VAL A 44 -1.15 -22.34 -11.32
C VAL A 44 -2.42 -21.63 -11.79
N SER A 45 -2.56 -21.32 -13.08
CA SER A 45 -3.76 -20.73 -13.68
C SER A 45 -4.98 -21.60 -13.43
N GLU A 46 -4.90 -22.91 -13.70
CA GLU A 46 -5.99 -23.86 -13.42
C GLU A 46 -6.42 -23.83 -11.93
N ARG A 47 -5.45 -23.77 -11.02
CA ARG A 47 -5.72 -23.74 -9.57
C ARG A 47 -6.37 -22.42 -9.14
N VAL A 48 -5.90 -21.29 -9.68
CA VAL A 48 -6.49 -19.96 -9.44
C VAL A 48 -7.92 -19.93 -9.97
N THR A 49 -8.12 -20.32 -11.23
CA THR A 49 -9.44 -20.38 -11.88
C THR A 49 -10.41 -21.27 -11.14
N SER A 50 -9.96 -22.45 -10.68
CA SER A 50 -10.77 -23.35 -9.87
C SER A 50 -11.24 -22.70 -8.56
N ARG A 51 -10.38 -21.95 -7.87
CA ARG A 51 -10.73 -21.26 -6.62
C ARG A 51 -11.71 -20.12 -6.87
N PHE A 52 -11.40 -19.26 -7.83
CA PHE A 52 -12.21 -18.08 -8.13
C PHE A 52 -13.60 -18.45 -8.64
N THR A 53 -13.72 -19.46 -9.50
CA THR A 53 -15.04 -19.84 -10.05
C THR A 53 -15.90 -20.67 -9.09
N ARG A 54 -15.33 -21.34 -8.09
CA ARG A 54 -16.07 -22.28 -7.22
C ARG A 54 -16.18 -21.88 -5.76
N SER A 55 -15.24 -21.10 -5.26
CA SER A 55 -15.12 -20.78 -3.83
C SER A 55 -15.32 -19.31 -3.51
N HIS A 56 -15.52 -18.47 -4.53
CA HIS A 56 -15.69 -17.04 -4.34
C HIS A 56 -17.10 -16.70 -3.83
N TYR A 57 -17.21 -15.59 -3.10
CA TYR A 57 -18.47 -15.06 -2.61
C TYR A 57 -19.39 -14.61 -3.74
N ARG A 58 -18.86 -13.74 -4.61
CA ARG A 58 -19.51 -13.37 -5.86
C ARG A 58 -19.74 -14.61 -6.71
N GLN A 59 -20.99 -14.89 -7.03
CA GLN A 59 -21.36 -15.88 -8.03
C GLN A 59 -21.25 -15.24 -9.41
N PHE A 60 -20.40 -15.79 -10.26
CA PHE A 60 -20.20 -15.33 -11.63
C PHE A 60 -19.85 -16.50 -12.53
N ASP A 61 -20.16 -16.37 -13.81
CA ASP A 61 -19.75 -17.31 -14.84
C ASP A 61 -18.54 -16.75 -15.57
N LEU A 62 -17.49 -17.56 -15.74
CA LEU A 62 -16.33 -17.22 -16.55
C LEU A 62 -16.65 -17.46 -18.03
N ASP A 63 -17.62 -16.71 -18.54
CA ASP A 63 -18.11 -16.78 -19.92
C ASP A 63 -17.39 -15.77 -20.84
N GLU A 64 -17.84 -15.69 -22.10
CA GLU A 64 -17.26 -14.76 -23.08
C GLU A 64 -17.41 -13.28 -22.67
N ALA A 65 -18.50 -12.93 -21.98
CA ALA A 65 -18.75 -11.56 -21.54
C ALA A 65 -17.83 -11.17 -20.38
N PHE A 66 -17.63 -12.06 -19.42
CA PHE A 66 -16.66 -11.86 -18.33
C PHE A 66 -15.23 -11.83 -18.87
N SER A 67 -14.90 -12.73 -19.81
CA SER A 67 -13.62 -12.76 -20.51
C SER A 67 -13.29 -11.43 -21.20
N ALA A 68 -14.26 -10.82 -21.88
CA ALA A 68 -14.07 -9.52 -22.52
C ALA A 68 -13.74 -8.39 -21.52
N LYS A 69 -14.29 -8.43 -20.31
CA LYS A 69 -13.97 -7.44 -19.27
C LYS A 69 -12.57 -7.64 -18.69
N ILE A 70 -12.16 -8.90 -18.49
CA ILE A 70 -10.76 -9.24 -18.10
C ILE A 70 -9.78 -8.67 -19.13
N PHE A 71 -10.10 -8.80 -20.42
CA PHE A 71 -9.26 -8.27 -21.50
C PHE A 71 -9.11 -6.74 -21.42
N ASP A 72 -10.21 -6.00 -21.28
CA ASP A 72 -10.18 -4.55 -21.17
C ASP A 72 -9.40 -4.10 -19.92
N ARG A 73 -9.57 -4.81 -18.79
CA ARG A 73 -8.77 -4.56 -17.57
C ARG A 73 -7.29 -4.84 -17.78
N TYR A 74 -6.94 -5.93 -18.48
CA TYR A 74 -5.55 -6.28 -18.76
C TYR A 74 -4.86 -5.23 -19.63
N LEU A 75 -5.57 -4.67 -20.62
CA LEU A 75 -5.07 -3.53 -21.41
C LEU A 75 -4.75 -2.32 -20.53
N ASN A 76 -5.65 -1.96 -19.62
CA ASN A 76 -5.43 -0.84 -18.70
C ASN A 76 -4.27 -1.10 -17.72
N LEU A 77 -4.01 -2.36 -17.37
CA LEU A 77 -2.84 -2.74 -16.55
C LEU A 77 -1.52 -2.64 -17.34
N LEU A 78 -1.54 -2.93 -18.65
CA LEU A 78 -0.37 -2.79 -19.53
C LEU A 78 -0.05 -1.33 -19.89
N ASP A 79 -1.09 -0.56 -20.17
CA ASP A 79 -1.01 0.82 -20.67
C ASP A 79 -2.11 1.71 -20.07
N TYR A 80 -2.04 1.96 -18.76
CA TYR A 80 -2.98 2.83 -18.03
C TYR A 80 -3.12 4.24 -18.62
N SER A 81 -2.06 4.77 -19.24
CA SER A 81 -2.04 6.12 -19.81
C SER A 81 -2.47 6.18 -21.28
N HIS A 82 -2.83 5.04 -21.88
CA HIS A 82 -3.25 4.91 -23.28
C HIS A 82 -2.30 5.70 -24.21
N ASN A 83 -1.00 5.45 -24.05
CA ASN A 83 0.06 6.16 -24.77
C ASN A 83 1.23 5.25 -25.18
N VAL A 84 1.09 3.93 -25.05
CA VAL A 84 2.09 2.94 -25.46
C VAL A 84 1.59 2.14 -26.66
N LEU A 85 0.37 1.58 -26.58
CA LEU A 85 -0.21 0.75 -27.64
C LEU A 85 -0.95 1.61 -28.68
N LEU A 86 -0.96 1.14 -29.93
CA LEU A 86 -1.83 1.69 -30.98
C LEU A 86 -3.23 1.10 -30.91
N ALA A 87 -4.22 1.84 -31.41
CA ALA A 87 -5.57 1.33 -31.61
C ALA A 87 -5.58 0.03 -32.45
N SER A 88 -4.73 -0.05 -33.48
CA SER A 88 -4.59 -1.26 -34.31
C SER A 88 -4.03 -2.46 -33.54
N ASP A 89 -3.12 -2.23 -32.59
CA ASP A 89 -2.59 -3.30 -31.71
C ASP A 89 -3.74 -3.85 -30.84
N VAL A 90 -4.51 -2.94 -30.24
CA VAL A 90 -5.67 -3.30 -29.41
C VAL A 90 -6.72 -4.06 -30.21
N GLU A 91 -7.09 -3.58 -31.40
CA GLU A 91 -8.08 -4.21 -32.27
C GLU A 91 -7.64 -5.61 -32.74
N GLN A 92 -6.34 -5.83 -32.98
CA GLN A 92 -5.82 -7.14 -33.34
C GLN A 92 -6.12 -8.19 -32.26
N PHE A 93 -5.87 -7.85 -30.99
CA PHE A 93 -6.08 -8.76 -29.86
C PHE A 93 -7.53 -8.78 -29.37
N ALA A 94 -8.29 -7.70 -29.56
CA ALA A 94 -9.70 -7.62 -29.20
C ALA A 94 -10.55 -8.69 -29.91
N LYS A 95 -10.11 -9.19 -31.07
CA LYS A 95 -10.75 -10.33 -31.77
C LYS A 95 -10.70 -11.65 -30.98
N LYS A 96 -9.77 -11.76 -30.01
CA LYS A 96 -9.58 -12.92 -29.14
C LYS A 96 -10.04 -12.66 -27.70
N LYS A 97 -10.67 -11.52 -27.41
CA LYS A 97 -11.02 -11.15 -26.01
C LYS A 97 -12.00 -12.10 -25.32
N THR A 98 -12.78 -12.86 -26.09
CA THR A 98 -13.77 -13.81 -25.56
C THR A 98 -13.16 -15.17 -25.18
N VAL A 99 -11.92 -15.48 -25.58
CA VAL A 99 -11.28 -16.78 -25.30
C VAL A 99 -10.47 -16.82 -24.00
N LEU A 100 -10.28 -15.68 -23.31
CA LEU A 100 -9.46 -15.64 -22.08
C LEU A 100 -10.02 -16.54 -20.98
N GLY A 101 -11.34 -16.73 -20.92
CA GLY A 101 -11.95 -17.69 -20.00
C GLY A 101 -11.43 -19.12 -20.20
N ASP A 102 -11.25 -19.54 -21.46
CA ASP A 102 -10.69 -20.86 -21.80
C ASP A 102 -9.18 -20.93 -21.60
N GLU A 103 -8.46 -19.86 -21.92
CA GLU A 103 -7.02 -19.75 -21.62
C GLU A 103 -6.75 -19.90 -20.11
N LEU A 104 -7.52 -19.19 -19.28
CA LEU A 104 -7.43 -19.28 -17.81
C LEU A 104 -7.79 -20.67 -17.27
N ARG A 105 -8.76 -21.35 -17.89
CA ARG A 105 -9.19 -22.72 -17.52
C ARG A 105 -8.16 -23.78 -17.90
N THR A 106 -7.48 -23.61 -19.03
CA THR A 106 -6.52 -24.59 -19.57
C THR A 106 -5.07 -24.28 -19.23
N GLY A 107 -4.81 -23.07 -18.72
CA GLY A 107 -3.46 -22.58 -18.44
C GLY A 107 -2.65 -22.27 -19.70
N LYS A 108 -3.28 -22.04 -20.85
CA LYS A 108 -2.59 -21.63 -22.08
C LYS A 108 -2.75 -20.13 -22.26
N LEU A 109 -1.87 -19.34 -21.67
CA LEU A 109 -2.06 -17.89 -21.51
C LEU A 109 -1.51 -17.08 -22.70
N ASP A 110 -1.65 -17.62 -23.93
CA ASP A 110 -1.00 -17.09 -25.14
C ASP A 110 -1.36 -15.62 -25.38
N VAL A 111 -2.64 -15.23 -25.27
CA VAL A 111 -3.04 -13.82 -25.48
C VAL A 111 -2.38 -12.89 -24.47
N PHE A 112 -2.26 -13.30 -23.21
CA PHE A 112 -1.61 -12.48 -22.18
C PHE A 112 -0.12 -12.27 -22.50
N TYR A 113 0.62 -13.35 -22.80
CA TYR A 113 2.04 -13.27 -23.09
C TYR A 113 2.33 -12.55 -24.41
N ASP A 114 1.56 -12.80 -25.47
CA ASP A 114 1.74 -12.14 -26.77
C ASP A 114 1.51 -10.63 -26.65
N LEU A 115 0.44 -10.22 -25.98
CA LEU A 115 0.10 -8.81 -25.80
C LEU A 115 1.09 -8.10 -24.88
N TYR A 116 1.58 -8.77 -23.82
CA TYR A 116 2.64 -8.23 -22.95
C TYR A 116 3.95 -8.03 -23.72
N ASN A 117 4.38 -9.02 -24.51
CA ASN A 117 5.59 -8.92 -25.33
C ASN A 117 5.47 -7.78 -26.37
N LEU A 118 4.29 -7.60 -26.98
CA LEU A 118 4.02 -6.46 -27.85
C LEU A 118 4.13 -5.13 -27.10
N ALA A 119 3.52 -5.04 -25.91
CA ALA A 119 3.58 -3.84 -25.07
C ALA A 119 5.02 -3.50 -24.65
N GLN A 120 5.86 -4.51 -24.35
CA GLN A 120 7.28 -4.32 -24.05
C GLN A 120 8.04 -3.69 -25.24
N LYS A 121 7.79 -4.20 -26.45
CA LYS A 121 8.37 -3.62 -27.67
C LYS A 121 7.90 -2.18 -27.88
N ARG A 122 6.60 -1.91 -27.77
CA ARG A 122 6.02 -0.57 -27.91
C ARG A 122 6.60 0.40 -26.89
N ARG A 123 6.71 -0.03 -25.64
CA ARG A 123 7.27 0.78 -24.54
C ARG A 123 8.75 1.10 -24.77
N PHE A 124 9.52 0.16 -25.33
CA PHE A 124 10.89 0.42 -25.78
C PHE A 124 10.94 1.48 -26.90
N GLU A 125 10.11 1.34 -27.94
CA GLU A 125 10.00 2.32 -29.03
C GLU A 125 9.70 3.72 -28.48
N ARG A 126 8.79 3.81 -27.49
CA ARG A 126 8.44 5.07 -26.84
C ARG A 126 9.60 5.69 -26.04
N TYR A 127 10.34 4.90 -25.24
CA TYR A 127 11.49 5.43 -24.52
C TYR A 127 12.64 5.85 -25.45
N GLN A 128 12.86 5.13 -26.55
CA GLN A 128 13.80 5.54 -27.59
C GLN A 128 13.37 6.85 -28.26
N TYR A 129 12.07 7.02 -28.54
CA TYR A 129 11.53 8.29 -29.03
C TYR A 129 11.75 9.41 -28.01
N ALA A 130 11.44 9.18 -26.73
CA ALA A 130 11.65 10.16 -25.65
C ALA A 130 13.10 10.65 -25.57
N LEU A 131 14.08 9.76 -25.70
CA LEU A 131 15.50 10.10 -25.73
C LEU A 131 15.85 11.03 -26.91
N LYS A 132 15.25 10.82 -28.09
CA LYS A 132 15.43 11.70 -29.26
C LYS A 132 14.77 13.06 -29.05
N VAL A 133 13.61 13.10 -28.38
CA VAL A 133 12.89 14.36 -28.10
C VAL A 133 13.69 15.25 -27.14
N LEU A 134 14.36 14.67 -26.14
CA LEU A 134 15.21 15.40 -25.18
C LEU A 134 16.36 16.18 -25.84
N GLU A 135 16.74 15.84 -27.07
CA GLU A 135 17.78 16.58 -27.81
C GLU A 135 17.26 17.93 -28.32
N ARG A 136 15.95 18.06 -28.56
CA ARG A 136 15.30 19.26 -29.10
C ARG A 136 15.34 20.42 -28.08
N PRO A 137 15.27 21.69 -28.50
CA PRO A 137 15.15 22.82 -27.58
C PRO A 137 13.85 22.78 -26.78
N MET A 138 13.93 23.15 -25.50
CA MET A 138 12.77 23.23 -24.61
C MET A 138 12.04 24.57 -24.79
N ASP A 139 10.71 24.55 -24.89
CA ASP A 139 9.88 25.76 -24.87
C ASP A 139 8.69 25.60 -23.91
N PHE A 140 8.68 26.42 -22.87
CA PHE A 140 7.64 26.45 -21.83
C PHE A 140 6.85 27.77 -21.81
N THR A 141 6.82 28.49 -22.94
CA THR A 141 6.12 29.79 -23.06
C THR A 141 4.69 29.67 -23.59
N GLY A 142 4.33 28.52 -24.17
CA GLY A 142 2.99 28.24 -24.68
C GLY A 142 1.91 28.11 -23.60
N ASN A 143 0.68 27.85 -24.05
CA ASN A 143 -0.51 27.61 -23.22
C ASN A 143 -0.94 26.13 -23.21
N ASP A 144 -0.02 25.23 -23.57
CA ASP A 144 -0.28 23.79 -23.62
C ASP A 144 -0.60 23.24 -22.22
N THR A 145 -1.42 22.19 -22.17
CA THR A 145 -1.77 21.49 -20.93
C THR A 145 -1.49 20.00 -21.05
N PHE A 146 -1.20 19.36 -19.93
CA PHE A 146 -1.00 17.92 -19.81
C PHE A 146 -2.11 17.29 -18.96
N ASN A 147 -2.79 16.28 -19.50
CA ASN A 147 -3.80 15.53 -18.76
C ASN A 147 -3.16 14.35 -18.03
N LEU A 148 -3.24 14.36 -16.70
CA LEU A 148 -2.72 13.31 -15.80
C LEU A 148 -3.55 12.02 -15.85
N ASP A 149 -4.85 12.11 -16.13
CA ASP A 149 -5.75 10.95 -16.18
C ASP A 149 -6.20 10.66 -17.61
N ARG A 150 -5.56 9.66 -18.20
CA ARG A 150 -5.86 9.17 -19.55
C ARG A 150 -6.52 7.79 -19.55
N SER A 151 -6.97 7.30 -18.40
CA SER A 151 -7.57 5.96 -18.25
C SER A 151 -8.81 5.72 -19.13
N LYS A 152 -9.46 6.79 -19.59
CA LYS A 152 -10.63 6.75 -20.48
C LYS A 152 -10.37 7.37 -21.86
N ALA A 153 -9.13 7.72 -22.16
CA ALA A 153 -8.79 8.31 -23.45
C ALA A 153 -8.90 7.26 -24.57
N PRO A 154 -9.23 7.66 -25.81
CA PRO A 154 -9.10 6.75 -26.94
C PRO A 154 -7.63 6.34 -27.13
N TRP A 155 -7.43 5.11 -27.59
CA TRP A 155 -6.11 4.62 -27.99
C TRP A 155 -5.58 5.41 -29.20
N PRO A 156 -4.29 5.77 -29.23
CA PRO A 156 -3.68 6.49 -30.35
C PRO A 156 -3.82 5.72 -31.66
N LYS A 157 -4.27 6.38 -32.72
CA LYS A 157 -4.56 5.73 -34.01
C LYS A 157 -3.30 5.33 -34.77
N ASP A 158 -2.27 6.17 -34.67
CA ASP A 158 -1.03 6.03 -35.42
C ASP A 158 0.17 6.53 -34.62
N GLU A 159 1.35 6.37 -35.21
CA GLU A 159 2.60 6.79 -34.58
C GLU A 159 2.69 8.31 -34.37
N ALA A 160 2.01 9.13 -35.19
CA ALA A 160 2.01 10.58 -35.04
C ALA A 160 1.23 11.01 -33.78
N GLU A 161 0.05 10.42 -33.55
CA GLU A 161 -0.71 10.62 -32.31
C GLU A 161 0.09 10.13 -31.08
N LEU A 162 0.76 8.97 -31.16
CA LEU A 162 1.64 8.51 -30.08
C LEU A 162 2.81 9.47 -29.82
N ASN A 163 3.47 9.95 -30.88
CA ASN A 163 4.60 10.86 -30.76
C ASN A 163 4.18 12.18 -30.11
N ALA A 164 3.02 12.73 -30.47
CA ALA A 164 2.48 13.93 -29.84
C ALA A 164 2.21 13.76 -28.33
N LEU A 165 1.68 12.60 -27.92
CA LEU A 165 1.48 12.30 -26.49
C LEU A 165 2.81 12.23 -25.74
N TRP A 166 3.83 11.65 -26.36
CA TRP A 166 5.16 11.54 -25.76
C TRP A 166 5.92 12.87 -25.78
N ASP A 167 5.71 13.73 -26.78
CA ASP A 167 6.21 15.11 -26.76
C ASP A 167 5.64 15.86 -25.55
N GLY A 168 4.32 15.76 -25.31
CA GLY A 168 3.67 16.34 -24.14
C GLY A 168 4.19 15.75 -22.81
N LYS A 169 4.42 14.43 -22.77
CA LYS A 169 4.96 13.74 -21.59
C LYS A 169 6.40 14.16 -21.27
N VAL A 170 7.27 14.22 -22.28
CA VAL A 170 8.67 14.63 -22.09
C VAL A 170 8.72 16.10 -21.67
N LYS A 171 7.93 16.97 -22.31
CA LYS A 171 7.79 18.38 -21.92
C LYS A 171 7.33 18.52 -20.46
N PHE A 172 6.36 17.71 -20.02
CA PHE A 172 5.92 17.66 -18.62
C PHE A 172 7.03 17.20 -17.67
N ASP A 173 7.76 16.15 -18.02
CA ASP A 173 8.89 15.64 -17.23
C ASP A 173 10.03 16.68 -17.10
N GLU A 174 10.35 17.38 -18.20
CA GLU A 174 11.35 18.46 -18.24
C GLU A 174 10.93 19.65 -17.38
N LEU A 175 9.69 20.12 -17.56
CA LEU A 175 9.14 21.23 -16.79
C LEU A 175 9.14 20.92 -15.28
N SER A 176 8.76 19.70 -14.91
CA SER A 176 8.76 19.25 -13.51
C SER A 176 10.15 19.35 -12.88
N LEU A 177 11.21 19.02 -13.62
CA LEU A 177 12.59 19.19 -13.13
C LEU A 177 13.04 20.65 -13.15
N LYS A 178 12.64 21.44 -14.15
CA LYS A 178 12.95 22.87 -14.23
C LYS A 178 12.37 23.65 -13.05
N LEU A 179 11.15 23.30 -12.63
CA LEU A 179 10.50 23.86 -11.44
C LEU A 179 11.24 23.57 -10.13
N THR A 180 12.14 22.58 -10.11
CA THR A 180 13.05 22.32 -8.97
C THR A 180 14.38 23.07 -9.04
N GLY A 181 14.51 24.03 -9.97
CA GLY A 181 15.72 24.85 -10.14
C GLY A 181 16.89 24.16 -10.86
N LYS A 182 16.65 23.00 -11.49
CA LYS A 182 17.68 22.30 -12.28
C LYS A 182 17.97 23.05 -13.58
N SER A 183 19.25 23.08 -13.97
CA SER A 183 19.66 23.60 -15.27
C SER A 183 19.24 22.66 -16.41
N ASP A 184 19.05 23.20 -17.62
CA ASP A 184 18.65 22.42 -18.79
C ASP A 184 19.60 21.24 -19.08
N LYS A 185 20.90 21.39 -18.75
CA LYS A 185 21.89 20.30 -18.83
C LYS A 185 21.58 19.18 -17.82
N GLU A 186 21.37 19.52 -16.55
CA GLU A 186 21.07 18.53 -15.50
C GLU A 186 19.72 17.84 -15.74
N ILE A 187 18.74 18.57 -16.30
CA ILE A 187 17.44 18.03 -16.71
C ILE A 187 17.65 16.93 -17.76
N ARG A 188 18.38 17.24 -18.84
CA ARG A 188 18.68 16.27 -19.92
C ARG A 188 19.43 15.06 -19.39
N GLU A 189 20.46 15.26 -18.57
CA GLU A 189 21.23 14.15 -17.96
C GLU A 189 20.33 13.27 -17.07
N THR A 190 19.48 13.89 -16.25
CA THR A 190 18.57 13.17 -15.34
C THR A 190 17.51 12.38 -16.11
N LEU A 191 16.86 12.98 -17.11
CA LEU A 191 15.83 12.29 -17.89
C LEU A 191 16.43 11.23 -18.82
N THR A 192 17.61 11.47 -19.39
CA THR A 192 18.35 10.45 -20.15
C THR A 192 18.61 9.22 -19.29
N ARG A 193 19.11 9.41 -18.07
CA ARG A 193 19.32 8.32 -17.10
C ARG A 193 18.00 7.62 -16.75
N ARG A 194 16.93 8.37 -16.48
CA ARG A 194 15.60 7.82 -16.19
C ARG A 194 15.07 6.94 -17.32
N TYR A 195 15.13 7.40 -18.57
CA TYR A 195 14.61 6.65 -19.72
C TYR A 195 15.49 5.45 -20.07
N LYS A 196 16.82 5.57 -19.97
CA LYS A 196 17.74 4.41 -20.10
C LYS A 196 17.49 3.37 -19.02
N PHE A 197 17.31 3.78 -17.77
CA PHE A 197 16.95 2.88 -16.68
C PHE A 197 15.61 2.19 -16.93
N ALA A 198 14.61 2.92 -17.43
CA ALA A 198 13.32 2.36 -17.79
C ALA A 198 13.44 1.31 -18.91
N ILE A 199 14.30 1.54 -19.93
CA ILE A 199 14.62 0.56 -20.97
C ILE A 199 15.27 -0.69 -20.36
N ARG A 200 16.25 -0.52 -19.47
CA ARG A 200 16.90 -1.66 -18.80
C ARG A 200 15.92 -2.50 -18.00
N ARG A 201 14.98 -1.85 -17.32
CA ARG A 201 13.91 -2.53 -16.56
C ARG A 201 13.01 -3.37 -17.46
N LEU A 202 12.81 -3.01 -18.73
CA LEU A 202 12.07 -3.85 -19.69
C LEU A 202 12.75 -5.21 -19.85
N ALA A 203 14.06 -5.24 -20.04
CA ALA A 203 14.78 -6.51 -20.21
C ALA A 203 14.92 -7.34 -18.93
N GLN A 204 14.76 -6.70 -17.76
CA GLN A 204 14.76 -7.38 -16.46
C GLN A 204 13.39 -7.87 -16.02
N THR A 205 12.35 -7.64 -16.83
CA THR A 205 11.04 -8.25 -16.62
C THR A 205 11.18 -9.76 -16.76
N ASN A 206 10.49 -10.52 -15.91
CA ASN A 206 10.49 -11.97 -15.93
C ASN A 206 9.08 -12.51 -16.23
N SER A 207 8.98 -13.83 -16.39
CA SER A 207 7.72 -14.50 -16.73
C SER A 207 6.65 -14.34 -15.64
N GLU A 208 7.08 -14.40 -14.37
CA GLU A 208 6.19 -14.22 -13.21
C GLU A 208 5.53 -12.84 -13.19
N ASP A 209 6.18 -11.78 -13.67
CA ASP A 209 5.57 -10.45 -13.79
C ASP A 209 4.36 -10.48 -14.75
N VAL A 210 4.47 -11.17 -15.89
CA VAL A 210 3.38 -11.32 -16.87
C VAL A 210 2.25 -12.15 -16.29
N PHE A 211 2.59 -13.31 -15.71
CA PHE A 211 1.61 -14.20 -15.08
C PHE A 211 0.84 -13.49 -13.97
N SER A 212 1.56 -12.79 -13.08
CA SER A 212 0.96 -12.02 -11.99
C SER A 212 0.01 -10.95 -12.51
N LEU A 213 0.37 -10.23 -13.58
CA LEU A 213 -0.50 -9.20 -14.18
C LEU A 213 -1.76 -9.80 -14.83
N ALA A 214 -1.63 -10.94 -15.50
CA ALA A 214 -2.77 -11.68 -16.07
C ALA A 214 -3.73 -12.15 -14.97
N MET A 215 -3.19 -12.76 -13.91
CA MET A 215 -4.00 -13.19 -12.76
C MET A 215 -4.61 -11.99 -12.02
N THR A 216 -3.94 -10.83 -12.01
CA THR A 216 -4.49 -9.59 -11.44
C THR A 216 -5.68 -9.07 -12.25
N ALA A 217 -5.60 -9.08 -13.59
CA ALA A 217 -6.72 -8.72 -14.46
C ALA A 217 -7.93 -9.62 -14.18
N PHE A 218 -7.72 -10.92 -14.02
CA PHE A 218 -8.80 -11.83 -13.65
C PHE A 218 -9.34 -11.54 -12.25
N ALA A 219 -8.46 -11.48 -11.24
CA ALA A 219 -8.83 -11.33 -9.84
C ALA A 219 -9.63 -10.03 -9.58
N ARG A 220 -9.16 -8.90 -10.11
CA ARG A 220 -9.77 -7.57 -9.92
C ARG A 220 -11.05 -7.35 -10.72
N GLU A 221 -11.33 -8.18 -11.71
CA GLU A 221 -12.62 -8.17 -12.39
C GLU A 221 -13.73 -8.83 -11.56
N ILE A 222 -13.35 -9.69 -10.59
CA ILE A 222 -14.30 -10.33 -9.70
C ILE A 222 -14.71 -9.38 -8.58
N ASP A 223 -13.76 -8.83 -7.83
CA ASP A 223 -13.98 -7.78 -6.83
C ASP A 223 -12.63 -7.09 -6.51
N PRO A 224 -12.61 -5.93 -5.84
CA PRO A 224 -11.37 -5.16 -5.67
C PRO A 224 -10.40 -5.77 -4.64
N HIS A 225 -10.85 -6.74 -3.83
CA HIS A 225 -10.06 -7.36 -2.76
C HIS A 225 -9.52 -8.74 -3.11
N THR A 226 -9.88 -9.26 -4.29
CA THR A 226 -9.39 -10.53 -4.80
C THR A 226 -8.07 -10.32 -5.51
N ASN A 227 -7.07 -11.11 -5.12
CA ASN A 227 -5.68 -10.95 -5.57
C ASN A 227 -5.02 -12.30 -5.82
N TYR A 228 -4.18 -12.34 -6.84
CA TYR A 228 -3.09 -13.30 -6.92
C TYR A 228 -1.84 -12.67 -6.32
N LEU A 229 -1.13 -13.42 -5.51
CA LEU A 229 0.15 -13.01 -4.95
C LEU A 229 1.22 -13.94 -5.52
N SER A 230 2.18 -13.36 -6.24
CA SER A 230 3.41 -14.06 -6.62
C SER A 230 4.10 -14.67 -5.39
N PRO A 231 5.03 -15.62 -5.55
CA PRO A 231 5.76 -16.19 -4.41
C PRO A 231 6.42 -15.13 -3.52
N ARG A 232 6.93 -14.05 -4.13
CA ARG A 232 7.51 -12.90 -3.41
C ARG A 232 6.47 -12.08 -2.68
N ASN A 233 5.36 -11.74 -3.34
CA ASN A 233 4.26 -10.99 -2.71
C ASN A 233 3.61 -11.81 -1.59
N THR A 234 3.61 -13.12 -1.70
CA THR A 234 3.16 -14.05 -0.65
C THR A 234 4.05 -13.94 0.59
N GLU A 235 5.37 -13.94 0.43
CA GLU A 235 6.31 -13.74 1.55
C GLU A 235 6.16 -12.36 2.20
N GLN A 236 6.00 -11.31 1.38
CA GLN A 236 5.76 -9.96 1.87
C GLN A 236 4.46 -9.87 2.69
N PHE A 237 3.35 -10.41 2.18
CA PHE A 237 2.08 -10.44 2.89
C PHE A 237 2.18 -11.19 4.23
N ASN A 238 2.86 -12.34 4.25
CA ASN A 238 3.09 -13.08 5.51
C ASN A 238 3.96 -12.31 6.50
N THR A 239 4.93 -11.52 6.01
CA THR A 239 5.75 -10.64 6.84
C THR A 239 4.92 -9.53 7.48
N GLU A 240 4.02 -8.91 6.69
CA GLU A 240 3.11 -7.86 7.16
C GLU A 240 2.14 -8.39 8.23
N MET A 241 1.57 -9.58 8.03
CA MET A 241 0.64 -10.18 9.00
C MET A 241 1.31 -10.66 10.29
N SER A 242 2.56 -11.14 10.22
CA SER A 242 3.29 -11.67 11.39
C SER A 242 4.18 -10.63 12.09
N LEU A 243 4.30 -9.43 11.52
CA LEU A 243 5.32 -8.42 11.87
C LEU A 243 6.74 -9.00 12.01
N SER A 244 7.04 -10.06 11.26
CA SER A 244 8.32 -10.74 11.38
C SER A 244 8.87 -11.19 10.04
N LEU A 245 10.18 -11.02 9.86
CA LEU A 245 10.90 -11.51 8.68
C LEU A 245 12.18 -12.23 9.07
N GLU A 246 12.65 -13.11 8.19
CA GLU A 246 13.97 -13.75 8.32
C GLU A 246 14.96 -13.10 7.35
N GLY A 247 16.01 -12.49 7.90
CA GLY A 247 16.96 -11.73 7.09
C GLY A 247 17.98 -10.98 7.94
N ILE A 248 18.48 -9.87 7.39
CA ILE A 248 19.51 -9.06 8.04
C ILE A 248 18.96 -7.84 8.81
N GLY A 249 17.70 -7.45 8.58
CA GLY A 249 17.09 -6.29 9.25
C GLY A 249 17.55 -4.95 8.71
N ALA A 250 17.54 -4.80 7.39
CA ALA A 250 17.82 -3.55 6.71
C ALA A 250 16.68 -3.24 5.74
N VAL A 251 16.29 -1.97 5.68
CA VAL A 251 15.38 -1.45 4.66
C VAL A 251 16.24 -0.96 3.51
N LEU A 252 16.05 -1.60 2.35
CA LEU A 252 16.84 -1.34 1.15
C LEU A 252 16.03 -0.50 0.17
N GLN A 253 16.73 0.33 -0.59
CA GLN A 253 16.16 1.15 -1.64
C GLN A 253 17.08 1.07 -2.87
N MET A 254 16.50 1.11 -4.06
CA MET A 254 17.29 1.29 -5.28
C MET A 254 17.57 2.77 -5.48
N ASP A 255 18.84 3.13 -5.65
CA ASP A 255 19.26 4.45 -6.11
C ASP A 255 20.20 4.26 -7.30
N ASP A 256 19.74 4.70 -8.47
CA ASP A 256 20.33 4.39 -9.78
C ASP A 256 20.62 2.89 -9.95
N ASP A 257 21.91 2.52 -10.01
CA ASP A 257 22.35 1.14 -10.21
C ASP A 257 22.69 0.43 -8.90
N TYR A 258 22.57 1.12 -7.77
CA TYR A 258 23.00 0.62 -6.47
C TYR A 258 21.82 0.34 -5.55
N THR A 259 21.91 -0.80 -4.85
CA THR A 259 21.03 -1.07 -3.72
C THR A 259 21.58 -0.37 -2.47
N VAL A 260 20.92 0.69 -2.02
CA VAL A 260 21.31 1.51 -0.87
C VAL A 260 20.60 1.06 0.40
N ILE A 261 21.31 1.08 1.52
CA ILE A 261 20.72 0.90 2.85
C ILE A 261 20.05 2.21 3.28
N ASN A 262 18.73 2.25 3.24
CA ASN A 262 17.95 3.42 3.65
C ASN A 262 17.84 3.51 5.19
N SER A 263 17.55 2.39 5.86
CA SER A 263 17.50 2.33 7.32
C SER A 263 17.82 0.93 7.85
N LEU A 264 18.06 0.84 9.16
CA LEU A 264 18.38 -0.40 9.85
C LEU A 264 17.34 -0.67 10.94
N VAL A 265 16.85 -1.90 11.01
CA VAL A 265 15.89 -2.31 12.05
C VAL A 265 16.63 -2.48 13.37
N ALA A 266 16.17 -1.79 14.41
CA ALA A 266 16.76 -1.87 15.74
C ALA A 266 16.78 -3.32 16.24
N GLY A 267 17.93 -3.76 16.78
CA GLY A 267 18.11 -5.14 17.22
C GLY A 267 18.28 -6.19 16.09
N GLY A 268 18.20 -5.81 14.82
CA GLY A 268 18.50 -6.69 13.68
C GLY A 268 20.00 -6.99 13.51
N PRO A 269 20.39 -8.08 12.82
CA PRO A 269 21.80 -8.44 12.55
C PRO A 269 22.62 -7.30 11.94
N ALA A 270 22.04 -6.57 11.00
CA ALA A 270 22.65 -5.43 10.34
C ALA A 270 23.02 -4.31 11.33
N ALA A 271 22.06 -3.88 12.15
CA ALA A 271 22.27 -2.87 13.20
C ALA A 271 23.27 -3.33 14.27
N LYS A 272 23.14 -4.59 14.74
CA LYS A 272 24.04 -5.20 15.73
C LYS A 272 25.49 -5.26 15.26
N SER A 273 25.71 -5.48 13.96
CA SER A 273 27.06 -5.64 13.40
C SER A 273 27.92 -4.38 13.49
N LYS A 274 27.31 -3.19 13.52
CA LYS A 274 27.96 -1.87 13.36
C LYS A 274 28.90 -1.76 12.14
N SER A 275 28.87 -2.75 11.25
CA SER A 275 29.78 -2.89 10.11
C SER A 275 29.18 -2.28 8.85
N ILE A 276 27.87 -2.00 8.87
CA ILE A 276 27.13 -1.31 7.82
C ILE A 276 26.42 -0.09 8.40
N SER A 277 26.20 0.93 7.57
CA SER A 277 25.58 2.19 7.98
C SER A 277 24.60 2.68 6.92
N VAL A 278 23.72 3.61 7.31
CA VAL A 278 22.79 4.24 6.37
C VAL A 278 23.57 4.94 5.26
N GLY A 279 23.12 4.75 4.00
CA GLY A 279 23.77 5.24 2.79
C GLY A 279 24.81 4.30 2.18
N ASP A 280 25.20 3.21 2.87
CA ASP A 280 26.07 2.19 2.29
C ASP A 280 25.37 1.51 1.09
N ARG A 281 26.15 1.14 0.07
CA ARG A 281 25.69 0.51 -1.18
C ARG A 281 26.08 -0.96 -1.21
N ILE A 282 25.12 -1.83 -1.46
CA ILE A 282 25.34 -3.27 -1.67
C ILE A 282 25.64 -3.48 -3.14
N VAL A 283 26.86 -3.94 -3.44
CA VAL A 283 27.34 -4.19 -4.80
C VAL A 283 27.51 -5.68 -5.09
N GLY A 284 27.54 -6.53 -4.06
CA GLY A 284 27.58 -7.98 -4.23
C GLY A 284 26.91 -8.73 -3.09
N VAL A 285 26.33 -9.90 -3.40
CA VAL A 285 25.72 -10.81 -2.44
C VAL A 285 26.23 -12.24 -2.66
N GLY A 286 26.71 -12.87 -1.59
CA GLY A 286 27.29 -14.22 -1.61
C GLY A 286 26.58 -15.13 -0.61
N GLN A 287 26.04 -16.24 -1.10
CA GLN A 287 25.51 -17.30 -0.23
C GLN A 287 26.67 -18.09 0.42
N ALA A 288 26.39 -18.74 1.54
CA ALA A 288 27.37 -19.62 2.19
C ALA A 288 27.90 -20.68 1.20
N GLY A 289 29.23 -20.76 1.05
CA GLY A 289 29.90 -21.70 0.14
C GLY A 289 29.80 -21.38 -1.35
N LYS A 290 29.10 -20.31 -1.75
CA LYS A 290 29.00 -19.86 -3.16
C LYS A 290 29.84 -18.60 -3.40
N PRO A 291 30.31 -18.36 -4.64
CA PRO A 291 31.01 -17.12 -4.97
C PRO A 291 30.11 -15.89 -4.73
N MET A 292 30.75 -14.71 -4.62
CA MET A 292 30.04 -13.44 -4.58
C MET A 292 29.39 -13.21 -5.95
N VAL A 293 28.13 -12.81 -5.96
CA VAL A 293 27.39 -12.41 -7.17
C VAL A 293 27.33 -10.88 -7.18
N ASP A 294 27.82 -10.25 -8.25
CA ASP A 294 27.64 -8.81 -8.47
C ASP A 294 26.16 -8.51 -8.72
N VAL A 295 25.63 -7.52 -8.00
CA VAL A 295 24.21 -7.14 -8.05
C VAL A 295 24.00 -5.72 -8.57
N ILE A 296 25.02 -5.10 -9.16
CA ILE A 296 24.91 -3.74 -9.70
C ILE A 296 23.92 -3.75 -10.87
N GLY A 297 22.98 -2.81 -10.83
CA GLY A 297 21.93 -2.66 -11.83
C GLY A 297 20.82 -3.72 -11.77
N TRP A 298 20.86 -4.68 -10.84
CA TRP A 298 19.79 -5.67 -10.64
C TRP A 298 18.51 -5.01 -10.14
N ARG A 299 17.36 -5.68 -10.30
CA ARG A 299 16.12 -5.24 -9.64
C ARG A 299 16.26 -5.39 -8.13
N LEU A 300 15.72 -4.43 -7.38
CA LEU A 300 15.77 -4.44 -5.92
C LEU A 300 15.27 -5.77 -5.33
N ASP A 301 14.17 -6.29 -5.87
CA ASP A 301 13.55 -7.53 -5.37
C ASP A 301 14.46 -8.75 -5.55
N ASP A 302 15.27 -8.80 -6.61
CA ASP A 302 16.21 -9.89 -6.84
C ASP A 302 17.36 -9.82 -5.84
N VAL A 303 17.85 -8.60 -5.54
CA VAL A 303 18.87 -8.38 -4.51
C VAL A 303 18.33 -8.73 -3.13
N VAL A 304 17.11 -8.30 -2.81
CA VAL A 304 16.42 -8.62 -1.55
C VAL A 304 16.25 -10.14 -1.40
N ALA A 305 15.85 -10.85 -2.46
CA ALA A 305 15.69 -12.30 -2.44
C ALA A 305 17.01 -13.04 -2.13
N LEU A 306 18.15 -12.52 -2.61
CA LEU A 306 19.47 -13.06 -2.24
C LEU A 306 19.86 -12.75 -0.79
N ILE A 307 19.50 -11.57 -0.30
CA ILE A 307 19.84 -11.12 1.07
C ILE A 307 19.01 -11.86 2.12
N LYS A 308 17.72 -12.08 1.85
CA LYS A 308 16.84 -12.90 2.68
C LYS A 308 17.26 -14.36 2.69
N GLY A 309 16.75 -15.11 3.66
CA GLY A 309 17.00 -16.54 3.77
C GLY A 309 16.77 -17.05 5.20
N PRO A 310 16.86 -18.37 5.40
CA PRO A 310 16.48 -19.01 6.64
C PRO A 310 17.25 -18.46 7.85
N LYS A 311 16.57 -18.33 8.99
CA LYS A 311 17.22 -18.00 10.27
C LYS A 311 18.41 -18.94 10.54
N GLY A 312 19.52 -18.34 11.00
CA GLY A 312 20.77 -19.04 11.30
C GLY A 312 21.69 -19.26 10.10
N SER A 313 21.19 -19.09 8.87
CA SER A 313 22.04 -19.10 7.68
C SER A 313 22.90 -17.83 7.59
N LYS A 314 24.03 -17.91 6.88
CA LYS A 314 24.96 -16.78 6.69
C LYS A 314 24.85 -16.20 5.29
N VAL A 315 24.94 -14.88 5.20
CA VAL A 315 25.05 -14.13 3.94
C VAL A 315 26.29 -13.26 3.96
N ARG A 316 27.00 -13.19 2.84
CA ARG A 316 28.12 -12.27 2.64
C ARG A 316 27.64 -11.11 1.77
N LEU A 317 27.91 -9.90 2.20
CA LEU A 317 27.58 -8.67 1.47
C LEU A 317 28.88 -7.96 1.11
N GLU A 318 29.05 -7.63 -0.15
CA GLU A 318 30.07 -6.70 -0.61
C GLU A 318 29.50 -5.29 -0.58
N ILE A 319 30.07 -4.46 0.28
CA ILE A 319 29.59 -3.11 0.59
C ILE A 319 30.55 -2.07 0.03
N LEU A 320 30.01 -1.17 -0.78
CA LEU A 320 30.63 0.08 -1.19
C LEU A 320 30.16 1.18 -0.21
N PRO A 321 31.06 1.76 0.61
CA PRO A 321 30.67 2.78 1.59
C PRO A 321 30.00 4.01 0.97
N ALA A 322 29.15 4.71 1.73
CA ALA A 322 28.42 5.90 1.27
C ALA A 322 29.31 7.05 0.73
N GLY A 323 30.59 7.10 1.13
CA GLY A 323 31.53 8.15 0.72
C GLY A 323 32.14 7.99 -0.68
N LYS A 324 33.03 8.91 -1.06
CA LYS A 324 33.76 8.92 -2.35
C LYS A 324 34.82 7.80 -2.51
N GLY A 325 34.95 6.90 -1.53
CA GLY A 325 35.91 5.81 -1.59
C GLY A 325 35.44 4.69 -2.51
N THR A 326 36.34 4.17 -3.34
CA THR A 326 36.05 3.07 -4.29
C THR A 326 36.30 1.68 -3.70
N LYS A 327 36.82 1.59 -2.48
CA LYS A 327 37.20 0.30 -1.87
C LYS A 327 35.97 -0.39 -1.27
N THR A 328 35.64 -1.55 -1.80
CA THR A 328 34.60 -2.41 -1.24
C THR A 328 35.11 -3.15 0.00
N ARG A 329 34.18 -3.53 0.88
CA ARG A 329 34.45 -4.39 2.03
C ARG A 329 33.44 -5.53 2.06
N ILE A 330 33.91 -6.75 2.37
CA ILE A 330 33.04 -7.91 2.52
C ILE A 330 32.67 -8.08 3.99
N ILE A 331 31.37 -8.16 4.26
CA ILE A 331 30.82 -8.35 5.60
C ILE A 331 29.99 -9.61 5.59
N THR A 332 30.12 -10.43 6.64
CA THR A 332 29.28 -11.63 6.81
C THR A 332 28.29 -11.39 7.93
N LEU A 333 27.01 -11.56 7.64
CA LEU A 333 25.92 -11.46 8.60
C LEU A 333 25.24 -12.81 8.75
N THR A 334 24.85 -13.15 9.98
CA THR A 334 23.98 -14.29 10.26
C THR A 334 22.54 -13.79 10.21
N ARG A 335 21.68 -14.45 9.43
CA ARG A 335 20.27 -14.10 9.32
C ARG A 335 19.54 -14.45 10.62
N GLU A 336 18.71 -13.55 11.11
CA GLU A 336 17.88 -13.76 12.30
C GLU A 336 16.41 -13.53 11.96
N ARG A 337 15.52 -13.98 12.85
CA ARG A 337 14.11 -13.56 12.83
C ARG A 337 14.02 -12.19 13.49
N ILE A 338 13.40 -11.25 12.82
CA ILE A 338 13.40 -9.83 13.18
C ILE A 338 11.96 -9.38 13.30
N ARG A 339 11.59 -8.84 14.46
CA ARG A 339 10.28 -8.23 14.69
C ARG A 339 10.31 -6.77 14.26
N LEU A 340 9.28 -6.35 13.53
CA LEU A 340 9.15 -4.98 13.03
C LEU A 340 8.43 -4.11 14.06
N GLU A 341 9.14 -3.73 15.13
CA GLU A 341 8.59 -2.94 16.24
C GLU A 341 8.00 -1.59 15.79
N ASP A 342 8.55 -0.97 14.74
CA ASP A 342 8.05 0.29 14.20
C ASP A 342 6.61 0.19 13.66
N ARG A 343 6.15 -1.04 13.38
CA ARG A 343 4.81 -1.38 12.90
C ARG A 343 3.91 -2.00 13.99
N ALA A 344 4.38 -2.09 15.24
CA ALA A 344 3.55 -2.50 16.37
C ALA A 344 2.78 -1.30 16.95
N VAL A 345 1.80 -1.58 17.81
CA VAL A 345 1.04 -0.53 18.52
C VAL A 345 1.96 0.38 19.33
N LYS A 346 1.76 1.69 19.21
CA LYS A 346 2.50 2.71 19.97
C LYS A 346 1.58 3.37 20.97
N MET A 347 2.05 3.52 22.21
CA MET A 347 1.32 4.21 23.27
C MET A 347 1.98 5.55 23.57
N SER A 348 1.16 6.60 23.67
CA SER A 348 1.57 7.91 24.17
C SER A 348 0.53 8.46 25.15
N VAL A 349 0.90 9.48 25.93
CA VAL A 349 -0.02 10.16 26.84
C VAL A 349 -0.01 11.65 26.53
N LYS A 350 -1.19 12.19 26.21
CA LYS A 350 -1.43 13.61 25.98
C LYS A 350 -1.95 14.24 27.27
N THR A 351 -1.31 15.32 27.72
CA THR A 351 -1.70 16.03 28.95
C THR A 351 -2.35 17.37 28.60
N VAL A 352 -3.57 17.59 29.09
CA VAL A 352 -4.30 18.86 28.96
C VAL A 352 -4.56 19.40 30.35
N GLY A 353 -3.84 20.46 30.73
CA GLY A 353 -3.88 20.96 32.10
C GLY A 353 -3.36 19.92 33.11
N LYS A 354 -4.25 19.39 33.96
CA LYS A 354 -3.92 18.34 34.95
C LYS A 354 -4.39 16.94 34.52
N GLU A 355 -5.13 16.85 33.42
CA GLU A 355 -5.76 15.62 32.97
C GLU A 355 -4.93 14.94 31.90
N LYS A 356 -5.04 13.62 31.83
CA LYS A 356 -4.22 12.79 30.95
C LYS A 356 -5.11 11.91 30.10
N VAL A 357 -4.81 11.84 28.81
CA VAL A 357 -5.48 10.95 27.85
C VAL A 357 -4.44 10.00 27.28
N GLY A 358 -4.70 8.70 27.39
CA GLY A 358 -3.88 7.68 26.73
C GLY A 358 -4.25 7.59 25.25
N VAL A 359 -3.25 7.55 24.37
CA VAL A 359 -3.46 7.36 22.93
C VAL A 359 -2.76 6.08 22.50
N LEU A 360 -3.51 5.16 21.90
CA LEU A 360 -3.00 3.94 21.29
C LEU A 360 -3.08 4.08 19.77
N ASP A 361 -1.93 4.29 19.15
CA ASP A 361 -1.74 4.32 17.69
C ASP A 361 -1.59 2.88 17.18
N ILE A 362 -2.63 2.38 16.49
CA ILE A 362 -2.70 1.01 15.98
C ILE A 362 -2.56 1.07 14.45
N PRO A 363 -1.37 0.74 13.90
CA PRO A 363 -1.14 0.83 12.46
C PRO A 363 -1.80 -0.29 11.64
N GLY A 364 -2.16 -1.41 12.28
CA GLY A 364 -2.77 -2.57 11.62
C GLY A 364 -3.20 -3.66 12.61
N PHE A 365 -4.12 -4.52 12.19
CA PHE A 365 -4.58 -5.68 12.97
C PHE A 365 -3.70 -6.90 12.72
N TYR A 366 -2.42 -6.81 13.12
CA TYR A 366 -1.45 -7.90 13.02
C TYR A 366 -1.68 -8.98 14.09
N VAL A 367 -1.24 -10.20 13.83
CA VAL A 367 -1.37 -11.30 14.79
C VAL A 367 -0.51 -11.02 16.04
N GLY A 368 -1.15 -10.96 17.20
CA GLY A 368 -0.54 -10.57 18.48
C GLY A 368 -0.83 -9.13 18.91
N LEU A 369 -1.59 -8.35 18.13
CA LEU A 369 -1.97 -6.98 18.48
C LEU A 369 -2.67 -6.91 19.84
N THR A 370 -3.64 -7.80 20.07
CA THR A 370 -4.43 -7.79 21.31
C THR A 370 -3.54 -7.93 22.55
N ASP A 371 -2.53 -8.80 22.50
CA ASP A 371 -1.59 -8.99 23.61
C ASP A 371 -0.69 -7.77 23.83
N ASP A 372 -0.20 -7.15 22.74
CA ASP A 372 0.57 -5.91 22.84
C ASP A 372 -0.28 -4.78 23.45
N VAL A 373 -1.55 -4.66 23.05
CA VAL A 373 -2.49 -3.67 23.60
C VAL A 373 -2.75 -3.92 25.08
N LYS A 374 -2.94 -5.17 25.53
CA LYS A 374 -3.08 -5.52 26.96
C LYS A 374 -1.89 -4.97 27.78
N VAL A 375 -0.67 -5.12 27.26
CA VAL A 375 0.55 -4.59 27.91
C VAL A 375 0.53 -3.07 27.97
N GLN A 376 0.05 -2.38 26.92
CA GLN A 376 -0.04 -0.91 26.94
C GLN A 376 -1.15 -0.41 27.87
N LEU A 377 -2.30 -1.08 27.93
CA LEU A 377 -3.41 -0.73 28.85
C LEU A 377 -2.96 -0.79 30.31
N GLN A 378 -2.22 -1.83 30.71
CA GLN A 378 -1.65 -1.93 32.06
C GLN A 378 -0.66 -0.78 32.38
N LYS A 379 0.06 -0.26 31.39
CA LYS A 379 0.93 0.91 31.56
C LYS A 379 0.14 2.21 31.68
N LEU A 380 -0.96 2.34 30.93
CA LEU A 380 -1.84 3.50 30.99
C LEU A 380 -2.59 3.57 32.32
N GLU A 381 -3.03 2.43 32.84
CA GLU A 381 -3.64 2.31 34.17
C GLU A 381 -2.70 2.84 35.27
N LYS A 382 -1.41 2.42 35.25
CA LYS A 382 -0.38 2.94 36.17
C LYS A 382 -0.14 4.45 36.07
N GLN A 383 -0.50 5.06 34.93
CA GLN A 383 -0.36 6.50 34.71
C GLN A 383 -1.62 7.30 35.09
N ASN A 384 -2.69 6.63 35.52
CA ASN A 384 -3.98 7.20 35.92
C ASN A 384 -4.56 8.14 34.85
N VAL A 385 -4.72 7.63 33.62
CA VAL A 385 -5.35 8.38 32.53
C VAL A 385 -6.87 8.48 32.73
N ASN A 386 -7.44 9.63 32.35
CA ASN A 386 -8.86 9.93 32.45
C ASN A 386 -9.69 9.20 31.39
N SER A 387 -9.13 9.06 30.19
CA SER A 387 -9.76 8.41 29.03
C SER A 387 -8.71 7.84 28.09
N ILE A 388 -9.15 6.98 27.17
CA ILE A 388 -8.30 6.38 26.12
C ILE A 388 -8.86 6.71 24.73
N VAL A 389 -7.95 7.07 23.82
CA VAL A 389 -8.20 7.19 22.38
C VAL A 389 -7.52 6.02 21.68
N ILE A 390 -8.30 5.26 20.90
CA ILE A 390 -7.79 4.27 19.94
C ILE A 390 -7.72 4.95 18.59
N ASP A 391 -6.52 5.17 18.07
CA ASP A 391 -6.31 5.77 16.77
C ASP A 391 -6.18 4.68 15.70
N LEU A 392 -7.19 4.63 14.82
CA LEU A 392 -7.30 3.72 13.69
C LEU A 392 -7.23 4.45 12.34
N ARG A 393 -6.85 5.72 12.33
CA ARG A 393 -6.66 6.47 11.07
C ARG A 393 -5.65 5.76 10.19
N SER A 394 -5.97 5.62 8.91
CA SER A 394 -5.14 4.93 7.92
C SER A 394 -4.82 3.47 8.24
N ASN A 395 -5.55 2.85 9.17
CA ASN A 395 -5.46 1.42 9.45
C ASN A 395 -6.37 0.62 8.50
N GLY A 396 -5.77 -0.01 7.49
CA GLY A 396 -6.47 -0.82 6.48
C GLY A 396 -7.03 -2.17 6.96
N GLY A 397 -6.88 -2.49 8.25
CA GLY A 397 -7.38 -3.70 8.88
C GLY A 397 -6.31 -4.78 9.10
N GLY A 398 -6.69 -6.05 8.94
CA GLY A 398 -5.84 -7.21 9.22
C GLY A 398 -6.64 -8.44 9.62
N ALA A 399 -6.15 -9.19 10.61
CA ALA A 399 -6.78 -10.43 11.04
C ALA A 399 -8.16 -10.18 11.69
N LEU A 400 -9.19 -10.86 11.19
CA LEU A 400 -10.55 -10.82 11.75
C LEU A 400 -10.56 -11.23 13.23
N THR A 401 -9.75 -12.23 13.60
CA THR A 401 -9.63 -12.70 14.98
C THR A 401 -9.14 -11.61 15.92
N GLU A 402 -8.21 -10.76 15.46
CA GLU A 402 -7.70 -9.63 16.26
C GLU A 402 -8.75 -8.55 16.44
N ALA A 403 -9.64 -8.33 15.46
CA ALA A 403 -10.76 -7.41 15.63
C ALA A 403 -11.71 -7.87 16.74
N VAL A 404 -12.00 -9.18 16.79
CA VAL A 404 -12.86 -9.80 17.80
C VAL A 404 -12.18 -9.74 19.18
N SER A 405 -10.93 -10.19 19.29
CA SER A 405 -10.23 -10.24 20.58
C SER A 405 -9.87 -8.85 21.12
N LEU A 406 -9.56 -7.88 20.25
CA LEU A 406 -9.34 -6.50 20.67
C LEU A 406 -10.64 -5.87 21.20
N SER A 407 -11.79 -6.17 20.57
CA SER A 407 -13.10 -5.70 21.05
C SER A 407 -13.43 -6.25 22.44
N GLY A 408 -13.04 -7.51 22.70
CA GLY A 408 -13.16 -8.17 24.01
C GLY A 408 -12.47 -7.44 25.16
N LEU A 409 -11.40 -6.68 24.89
CA LEU A 409 -10.74 -5.88 25.94
C LEU A 409 -11.64 -4.80 26.55
N PHE A 410 -12.70 -4.41 25.85
CA PHE A 410 -13.56 -3.29 26.19
C PHE A 410 -15.03 -3.67 26.43
N ILE A 411 -15.48 -4.83 25.93
CA ILE A 411 -16.86 -5.32 26.04
C ILE A 411 -16.87 -6.65 26.80
N PRO A 412 -17.80 -6.87 27.76
CA PRO A 412 -17.79 -8.08 28.59
C PRO A 412 -17.94 -9.40 27.82
N SER A 413 -18.97 -9.51 26.98
CA SER A 413 -19.23 -10.70 26.17
C SER A 413 -20.31 -10.40 25.14
N GLY A 414 -20.36 -11.19 24.07
CA GLY A 414 -21.40 -11.10 23.04
C GLY A 414 -20.82 -11.14 21.63
N PRO A 415 -21.69 -11.18 20.60
CA PRO A 415 -21.27 -11.15 19.22
C PRO A 415 -20.58 -9.82 18.91
N ILE A 416 -19.44 -9.86 18.22
CA ILE A 416 -18.73 -8.66 17.74
C ILE A 416 -19.07 -8.41 16.27
N VAL A 417 -19.22 -9.49 15.50
CA VAL A 417 -19.44 -9.42 14.05
C VAL A 417 -20.20 -10.66 13.58
N GLN A 418 -21.08 -10.47 12.61
CA GLN A 418 -21.74 -11.56 11.89
C GLN A 418 -21.09 -11.71 10.51
N VAL A 419 -20.78 -12.94 10.10
CA VAL A 419 -20.24 -13.25 8.77
C VAL A 419 -21.18 -14.18 8.01
N ARG A 420 -21.49 -13.85 6.75
CA ARG A 420 -22.33 -14.67 5.86
C ARG A 420 -21.49 -15.18 4.69
N ASP A 421 -21.48 -16.50 4.49
CA ASP A 421 -20.81 -17.11 3.34
C ASP A 421 -21.66 -17.06 2.05
N ASN A 422 -21.12 -17.63 0.98
CA ASN A 422 -21.73 -17.66 -0.35
C ASN A 422 -22.90 -18.67 -0.47
N ASN A 423 -23.08 -19.55 0.52
CA ASN A 423 -24.19 -20.48 0.64
C ASN A 423 -25.30 -19.94 1.55
N GLY A 424 -25.17 -18.70 2.02
CA GLY A 424 -26.14 -18.04 2.89
C GLY A 424 -26.01 -18.40 4.38
N LYS A 425 -24.99 -19.18 4.77
CA LYS A 425 -24.79 -19.53 6.18
C LYS A 425 -24.21 -18.36 6.94
N VAL A 426 -24.91 -17.94 7.99
CA VAL A 426 -24.48 -16.89 8.92
C VAL A 426 -23.78 -17.53 10.12
N ARG A 427 -22.66 -16.94 10.55
CA ARG A 427 -21.94 -17.26 11.78
C ARG A 427 -21.67 -15.97 12.54
N GLU A 428 -21.76 -16.02 13.86
CA GLU A 428 -21.43 -14.90 14.74
C GLU A 428 -20.07 -15.19 15.39
N ASP A 429 -19.13 -14.25 15.28
CA ASP A 429 -17.84 -14.33 15.97
C ASP A 429 -17.92 -13.43 17.22
N SER A 430 -17.65 -14.04 18.37
CA SER A 430 -17.79 -13.42 19.69
C SER A 430 -16.47 -13.54 20.46
N ASP A 431 -16.22 -12.62 21.37
CA ASP A 431 -15.25 -12.87 22.44
C ASP A 431 -15.93 -13.61 23.60
N THR A 432 -15.26 -14.64 24.11
CA THR A 432 -15.84 -15.61 25.05
C THR A 432 -15.11 -15.66 26.39
N ASP A 433 -14.04 -14.88 26.59
CA ASP A 433 -13.25 -14.94 27.82
C ASP A 433 -13.89 -14.18 29.00
N GLY A 434 -14.77 -13.21 28.71
CA GLY A 434 -15.50 -12.46 29.73
C GLY A 434 -14.72 -11.34 30.42
N VAL A 435 -13.48 -11.07 30.00
CA VAL A 435 -12.52 -10.23 30.74
C VAL A 435 -12.37 -8.85 30.10
N VAL A 436 -13.01 -7.85 30.71
CA VAL A 436 -12.84 -6.45 30.34
C VAL A 436 -11.56 -5.88 30.98
N TYR A 437 -10.60 -5.47 30.15
CA TYR A 437 -9.33 -4.88 30.58
C TYR A 437 -9.42 -3.37 30.81
N TYR A 438 -10.34 -2.68 30.15
CA TYR A 438 -10.54 -1.24 30.35
C TYR A 438 -12.02 -0.87 30.33
N LYS A 439 -12.47 -0.25 31.42
CA LYS A 439 -13.88 0.17 31.63
C LYS A 439 -14.10 1.68 31.56
N GLY A 440 -13.04 2.48 31.47
CA GLY A 440 -13.14 3.93 31.44
C GLY A 440 -13.65 4.48 30.09
N PRO A 441 -13.81 5.82 29.99
CA PRO A 441 -14.25 6.49 28.78
C PRO A 441 -13.32 6.18 27.60
N LEU A 442 -13.93 5.78 26.48
CA LEU A 442 -13.21 5.30 25.29
C LEU A 442 -13.67 6.09 24.06
N VAL A 443 -12.71 6.53 23.26
CA VAL A 443 -12.96 7.18 21.97
C VAL A 443 -12.18 6.43 20.89
N VAL A 444 -12.80 6.21 19.72
CA VAL A 444 -12.16 5.60 18.56
C VAL A 444 -12.06 6.65 17.46
N LEU A 445 -10.83 6.98 17.07
CA LEU A 445 -10.53 7.94 16.01
C LEU A 445 -10.32 7.19 14.69
N VAL A 446 -11.09 7.56 13.67
CA VAL A 446 -11.08 6.91 12.34
C VAL A 446 -10.97 7.93 11.21
N ASP A 447 -10.51 7.49 10.04
CA ASP A 447 -10.54 8.29 8.81
C ASP A 447 -11.09 7.48 7.62
N ARG A 448 -11.15 8.10 6.45
CA ARG A 448 -11.58 7.45 5.20
C ARG A 448 -10.74 6.23 4.77
N PHE A 449 -9.57 6.01 5.39
CA PHE A 449 -8.67 4.90 5.12
C PHE A 449 -8.71 3.81 6.21
N SER A 450 -9.42 4.05 7.31
CA SER A 450 -9.80 2.99 8.26
C SER A 450 -10.68 1.97 7.54
N ALA A 451 -10.25 0.71 7.47
CA ALA A 451 -10.94 -0.32 6.70
C ALA A 451 -10.99 -1.69 7.40
N SER A 452 -11.95 -2.53 6.99
CA SER A 452 -12.03 -3.95 7.36
C SER A 452 -12.09 -4.17 8.89
N ALA A 453 -11.05 -4.76 9.49
CA ALA A 453 -10.98 -5.02 10.93
C ALA A 453 -11.15 -3.75 11.78
N SER A 454 -10.65 -2.60 11.30
CA SER A 454 -10.86 -1.29 11.94
C SER A 454 -12.34 -0.92 11.99
N GLU A 455 -13.06 -1.18 10.91
CA GLU A 455 -14.50 -0.90 10.79
C GLU A 455 -15.33 -1.86 11.64
N ILE A 456 -14.91 -3.13 11.74
CA ILE A 456 -15.52 -4.11 12.65
C ILE A 456 -15.39 -3.64 14.10
N PHE A 457 -14.17 -3.27 14.51
CA PHE A 457 -13.92 -2.77 15.86
C PHE A 457 -14.73 -1.50 16.16
N ALA A 458 -14.65 -0.48 15.29
CA ALA A 458 -15.37 0.77 15.47
C ALA A 458 -16.90 0.56 15.47
N ALA A 459 -17.43 -0.26 14.57
CA ALA A 459 -18.85 -0.57 14.53
C ALA A 459 -19.32 -1.31 15.79
N ALA A 460 -18.54 -2.29 16.28
CA ALA A 460 -18.86 -2.98 17.52
C ALA A 460 -18.85 -2.02 18.71
N MET A 461 -17.83 -1.18 18.85
CA MET A 461 -17.77 -0.19 19.92
C MET A 461 -18.97 0.78 19.87
N GLN A 462 -19.39 1.20 18.67
CA GLN A 462 -20.55 2.07 18.46
C GLN A 462 -21.87 1.37 18.78
N ASP A 463 -22.08 0.15 18.28
CA ASP A 463 -23.34 -0.59 18.42
C ASP A 463 -23.61 -1.03 19.87
N TYR A 464 -22.56 -1.34 20.62
CA TYR A 464 -22.63 -1.61 22.05
C TYR A 464 -22.74 -0.33 22.90
N GLY A 465 -22.63 0.85 22.30
CA GLY A 465 -22.55 2.12 23.03
C GLY A 465 -21.31 2.20 23.95
N ARG A 466 -20.25 1.47 23.63
CA ARG A 466 -19.04 1.35 24.47
C ARG A 466 -18.05 2.50 24.25
N ALA A 467 -17.96 3.03 23.04
CA ALA A 467 -17.06 4.12 22.71
C ALA A 467 -17.71 5.13 21.77
N LEU A 468 -17.23 6.37 21.85
CA LEU A 468 -17.57 7.41 20.89
C LEU A 468 -16.68 7.29 19.65
N ILE A 469 -17.25 7.32 18.45
CA ILE A 469 -16.52 7.30 17.19
C ILE A 469 -16.35 8.74 16.68
N VAL A 470 -15.11 9.12 16.39
CA VAL A 470 -14.75 10.48 15.96
C VAL A 470 -13.93 10.40 14.67
N GLY A 471 -14.10 11.36 13.76
CA GLY A 471 -13.23 11.49 12.58
C GLY A 471 -14.01 11.58 11.26
N GLU A 472 -13.67 10.76 10.27
CA GLU A 472 -14.34 10.72 8.96
C GLU A 472 -15.12 9.41 8.76
N PRO A 473 -16.15 9.38 7.89
CA PRO A 473 -16.72 8.13 7.42
C PRO A 473 -15.64 7.19 6.88
N THR A 474 -15.63 5.94 7.36
CA THR A 474 -14.58 4.97 7.05
C THR A 474 -14.68 4.44 5.61
N PHE A 475 -13.70 3.62 5.21
CA PHE A 475 -13.52 3.17 3.81
C PHE A 475 -14.75 2.45 3.22
N GLY A 476 -15.47 1.68 4.03
CA GLY A 476 -16.64 0.93 3.64
C GLY A 476 -16.35 -0.48 3.16
N LYS A 477 -15.27 -1.12 3.61
CA LYS A 477 -15.02 -2.53 3.28
C LYS A 477 -15.91 -3.40 4.16
N GLY A 478 -16.68 -4.31 3.55
CA GLY A 478 -17.63 -5.21 4.23
C GLY A 478 -17.45 -6.68 3.86
N THR A 479 -16.24 -7.05 3.42
CA THR A 479 -15.91 -8.39 2.91
C THR A 479 -14.74 -9.00 3.67
N VAL A 480 -14.77 -10.33 3.80
CA VAL A 480 -13.69 -11.13 4.38
C VAL A 480 -13.04 -11.95 3.28
N GLN A 481 -11.73 -11.79 3.13
CA GLN A 481 -10.92 -12.55 2.20
C GLN A 481 -10.35 -13.78 2.88
N GLN A 482 -10.25 -14.87 2.12
CA GLN A 482 -9.52 -16.06 2.49
C GLN A 482 -8.18 -16.05 1.79
N TYR A 483 -7.11 -16.23 2.57
CA TYR A 483 -5.77 -16.46 2.05
C TYR A 483 -5.51 -17.97 1.88
N ARG A 484 -5.07 -18.40 0.69
CA ARG A 484 -4.71 -19.79 0.41
C ARG A 484 -3.44 -19.87 -0.44
N SER A 485 -2.49 -20.68 0.01
CA SER A 485 -1.35 -21.07 -0.83
C SER A 485 -1.82 -21.91 -2.01
N LEU A 486 -1.16 -21.72 -3.15
CA LEU A 486 -1.39 -22.53 -4.35
C LEU A 486 -0.57 -23.82 -4.34
N ASN A 487 0.37 -23.98 -3.41
CA ASN A 487 1.13 -25.21 -3.20
C ASN A 487 0.19 -26.36 -2.79
N ARG A 488 0.44 -27.54 -3.32
CA ARG A 488 -0.18 -28.81 -2.92
C ARG A 488 0.90 -29.75 -2.39
N ILE A 489 0.51 -30.62 -1.47
CA ILE A 489 1.42 -31.54 -0.75
C ILE A 489 2.29 -32.41 -1.68
N TYR A 490 1.81 -32.70 -2.89
CA TYR A 490 2.49 -33.56 -3.85
C TYR A 490 3.38 -32.80 -4.84
N ASP A 491 3.38 -31.47 -4.85
CA ASP A 491 4.13 -30.68 -5.85
C ASP A 491 5.63 -30.93 -5.71
N GLN A 492 6.17 -30.86 -4.50
CA GLN A 492 7.60 -31.11 -4.24
C GLN A 492 8.05 -32.53 -4.62
N MET A 493 7.12 -33.51 -4.59
CA MET A 493 7.40 -34.90 -4.93
C MET A 493 7.32 -35.16 -6.43
N LEU A 494 6.30 -34.60 -7.10
CA LEU A 494 6.03 -34.86 -8.53
C LEU A 494 6.75 -33.88 -9.46
N ARG A 495 7.11 -32.69 -8.96
CA ARG A 495 7.74 -31.59 -9.69
C ARG A 495 8.79 -30.90 -8.80
N PRO A 496 9.84 -31.63 -8.37
CA PRO A 496 10.88 -31.08 -7.50
C PRO A 496 11.65 -29.89 -8.13
N GLU A 497 11.59 -29.74 -9.45
CA GLU A 497 12.17 -28.64 -10.21
C GLU A 497 11.37 -27.34 -10.16
N TRP A 498 10.10 -27.38 -9.73
CA TRP A 498 9.26 -26.18 -9.68
C TRP A 498 9.74 -25.20 -8.60
N PRO A 499 9.61 -23.89 -8.85
CA PRO A 499 9.79 -22.89 -7.80
C PRO A 499 8.65 -23.00 -6.77
N ALA A 500 8.84 -22.35 -5.61
CA ALA A 500 7.75 -22.14 -4.68
C ALA A 500 6.60 -21.40 -5.40
N LEU A 501 5.36 -21.87 -5.22
CA LEU A 501 4.21 -21.22 -5.82
C LEU A 501 3.70 -20.06 -4.96
N GLY A 502 2.97 -19.17 -5.60
CA GLY A 502 2.28 -18.06 -4.97
C GLY A 502 1.07 -18.47 -4.14
N SER A 503 0.19 -17.49 -3.93
CA SER A 503 -1.05 -17.65 -3.18
C SER A 503 -2.18 -16.84 -3.82
N VAL A 504 -3.41 -17.11 -3.38
CA VAL A 504 -4.58 -16.33 -3.72
C VAL A 504 -5.23 -15.78 -2.46
N GLN A 505 -5.76 -14.58 -2.59
CA GLN A 505 -6.70 -13.97 -1.68
C GLN A 505 -8.02 -13.80 -2.42
N TYR A 506 -9.11 -14.31 -1.89
CA TYR A 506 -10.41 -14.20 -2.53
C TYR A 506 -11.51 -14.05 -1.51
N THR A 507 -12.54 -13.28 -1.83
CA THR A 507 -13.65 -13.03 -0.91
C THR A 507 -14.46 -14.30 -0.70
N ILE A 508 -14.67 -14.70 0.55
CA ILE A 508 -15.47 -15.88 0.93
C ILE A 508 -16.72 -15.52 1.70
N GLN A 509 -16.74 -14.35 2.36
CA GLN A 509 -17.83 -13.93 3.23
C GLN A 509 -18.02 -12.42 3.13
N LYS A 510 -19.23 -11.97 3.44
CA LYS A 510 -19.52 -10.59 3.83
C LYS A 510 -19.65 -10.51 5.33
N PHE A 511 -19.22 -9.41 5.92
CA PHE A 511 -19.42 -9.16 7.34
C PHE A 511 -20.48 -8.08 7.58
N TYR A 512 -21.14 -8.20 8.73
CA TYR A 512 -22.24 -7.39 9.18
C TYR A 512 -22.02 -7.03 10.64
N ARG A 513 -22.49 -5.83 10.96
CA ARG A 513 -22.61 -5.30 12.31
C ARG A 513 -23.57 -6.16 13.12
N VAL A 514 -23.46 -6.10 14.44
CA VAL A 514 -24.35 -6.82 15.37
C VAL A 514 -25.81 -6.36 15.27
N ASN A 515 -26.02 -5.13 14.79
CA ASN A 515 -27.35 -4.58 14.49
C ASN A 515 -27.93 -5.06 13.15
N GLY A 516 -27.22 -5.92 12.41
CA GLY A 516 -27.64 -6.48 11.11
C GLY A 516 -27.23 -5.67 9.88
N GLY A 517 -26.80 -4.42 10.02
CA GLY A 517 -26.32 -3.60 8.90
C GLY A 517 -24.92 -4.00 8.41
N SER A 518 -24.60 -3.81 7.12
CA SER A 518 -23.22 -3.98 6.61
C SER A 518 -22.47 -2.64 6.55
N THR A 519 -21.14 -2.69 6.70
CA THR A 519 -20.23 -1.57 6.38
C THR A 519 -19.97 -1.45 4.87
N GLN A 520 -20.29 -2.48 4.07
CA GLN A 520 -19.99 -2.51 2.63
C GLN A 520 -20.49 -1.25 1.90
N ARG A 521 -19.58 -0.51 1.24
CA ARG A 521 -19.83 0.77 0.53
C ARG A 521 -20.37 1.93 1.38
N LYS A 522 -20.52 1.77 2.70
CA LYS A 522 -21.04 2.80 3.61
C LYS A 522 -20.03 3.23 4.68
N GLY A 523 -19.27 2.27 5.19
CA GLY A 523 -18.39 2.45 6.33
C GLY A 523 -19.14 2.56 7.66
N VAL A 524 -18.40 2.98 8.68
CA VAL A 524 -18.88 3.43 9.98
C VAL A 524 -18.93 4.95 9.92
N THR A 525 -20.11 5.51 10.17
CA THR A 525 -20.28 6.96 10.29
C THR A 525 -19.93 7.38 11.72
N PRO A 526 -18.97 8.30 11.92
CA PRO A 526 -18.63 8.80 13.24
C PRO A 526 -19.81 9.48 13.94
N ASP A 527 -19.80 9.44 15.27
CA ASP A 527 -20.74 10.18 16.12
C ASP A 527 -20.43 11.69 16.08
N ILE A 528 -19.14 12.04 16.00
CA ILE A 528 -18.67 13.42 15.73
C ILE A 528 -17.80 13.41 14.48
N ILE A 529 -18.29 14.07 13.43
CA ILE A 529 -17.65 14.13 12.12
C ILE A 529 -16.73 15.35 12.06
N MET A 530 -15.44 15.11 11.83
CA MET A 530 -14.45 16.15 11.55
C MET A 530 -14.74 16.82 10.19
N PRO A 531 -14.34 18.08 9.98
CA PRO A 531 -14.73 18.83 8.77
C PRO A 531 -14.50 18.13 7.44
N THR A 532 -13.34 17.51 7.25
CA THR A 532 -13.00 16.80 6.00
C THR A 532 -13.91 15.59 5.74
N GLY A 533 -14.56 15.03 6.77
CA GLY A 533 -15.52 13.94 6.65
C GLY A 533 -16.90 14.36 6.13
N ASN A 534 -17.20 15.67 6.12
CA ASN A 534 -18.43 16.21 5.53
C ASN A 534 -18.31 16.45 4.02
N GLU A 535 -17.08 16.41 3.48
CA GLU A 535 -16.80 16.62 2.07
C GLU A 535 -17.01 15.34 1.25
N GLU A 536 -17.44 15.49 0.01
CA GLU A 536 -17.53 14.35 -0.91
C GLU A 536 -16.12 13.86 -1.30
N THR A 537 -15.74 12.71 -0.74
CA THR A 537 -14.51 12.01 -1.07
C THR A 537 -14.62 11.27 -2.41
N GLU A 538 -13.47 11.00 -3.03
CA GLU A 538 -13.27 10.19 -4.24
C GLU A 538 -12.53 8.87 -3.96
N THR A 539 -12.33 8.56 -2.67
CA THR A 539 -11.72 7.33 -2.17
C THR A 539 -12.73 6.55 -1.33
N GLY A 540 -12.58 5.23 -1.28
CA GLY A 540 -13.45 4.34 -0.52
C GLY A 540 -14.04 3.21 -1.39
N GLU A 541 -14.56 2.18 -0.73
CA GLU A 541 -15.08 0.96 -1.36
C GLU A 541 -16.12 1.23 -2.46
N LYS A 542 -16.91 2.30 -2.30
CA LYS A 542 -17.95 2.67 -3.26
C LYS A 542 -17.40 3.12 -4.63
N PHE A 543 -16.13 3.51 -4.70
CA PHE A 543 -15.44 3.92 -5.94
C PHE A 543 -14.57 2.81 -6.53
N GLU A 544 -14.34 1.73 -5.78
CA GLU A 544 -13.58 0.60 -6.26
C GLU A 544 -14.36 -0.19 -7.32
N ASP A 545 -13.66 -0.57 -8.38
CA ASP A 545 -14.23 -1.38 -9.46
C ASP A 545 -14.82 -2.68 -8.90
N ASN A 546 -16.02 -3.04 -9.37
CA ASN A 546 -16.67 -4.31 -9.04
C ASN A 546 -16.88 -4.58 -7.53
N ALA A 547 -16.83 -3.56 -6.67
CA ALA A 547 -17.13 -3.70 -5.25
C ALA A 547 -18.50 -4.36 -5.03
N LEU A 548 -18.65 -5.22 -4.03
CA LEU A 548 -19.95 -5.85 -3.75
C LEU A 548 -20.99 -4.81 -3.27
N PRO A 549 -22.29 -5.00 -3.55
CA PRO A 549 -23.34 -4.08 -3.09
C PRO A 549 -23.52 -4.14 -1.57
N TRP A 550 -24.09 -3.08 -1.01
CA TRP A 550 -24.55 -3.08 0.38
C TRP A 550 -25.84 -3.92 0.52
N ASP A 551 -25.96 -4.63 1.63
CA ASP A 551 -27.18 -5.32 2.09
C ASP A 551 -27.18 -5.42 3.63
N SER A 552 -28.23 -6.03 4.19
CA SER A 552 -28.39 -6.27 5.62
C SER A 552 -28.87 -7.69 5.89
N ILE A 553 -28.71 -8.13 7.14
CA ILE A 553 -29.24 -9.39 7.69
C ILE A 553 -29.96 -9.10 9.01
N ASP A 554 -30.55 -10.13 9.61
CA ASP A 554 -31.12 -10.01 10.96
C ASP A 554 -30.05 -9.65 11.99
N ALA A 555 -30.41 -8.77 12.92
CA ALA A 555 -29.56 -8.39 14.03
C ALA A 555 -29.25 -9.61 14.93
N ALA A 556 -28.00 -9.70 15.39
CA ALA A 556 -27.62 -10.65 16.42
C ALA A 556 -28.28 -10.31 17.76
N LYS A 557 -28.31 -11.28 18.68
CA LYS A 557 -28.76 -11.05 20.05
C LYS A 557 -27.59 -10.50 20.87
N TYR A 558 -27.67 -9.24 21.27
CA TYR A 558 -26.67 -8.60 22.12
C TYR A 558 -27.32 -7.62 23.09
N VAL A 559 -26.60 -7.30 24.16
CA VAL A 559 -26.99 -6.28 25.15
C VAL A 559 -25.98 -5.16 25.08
N LYS A 560 -26.45 -3.91 24.98
CA LYS A 560 -25.57 -2.74 24.98
C LYS A 560 -24.79 -2.66 26.29
N SER A 561 -23.52 -2.27 26.20
CA SER A 561 -22.66 -2.09 27.37
C SER A 561 -22.98 -0.78 28.11
N ASP A 562 -23.31 0.27 27.36
CA ASP A 562 -23.73 1.58 27.88
C ASP A 562 -24.54 2.30 26.78
N ASP A 563 -25.02 3.51 27.09
CA ASP A 563 -25.63 4.43 26.13
C ASP A 563 -24.98 5.82 26.24
N LEU A 564 -24.20 6.16 25.21
CA LEU A 564 -23.53 7.45 25.05
C LEU A 564 -24.35 8.46 24.24
N ALA A 565 -25.47 8.04 23.63
CA ALA A 565 -26.31 8.93 22.81
C ALA A 565 -26.77 10.20 23.55
N PRO A 566 -27.09 10.16 24.87
CA PRO A 566 -27.45 11.37 25.62
C PRO A 566 -26.35 12.45 25.67
N PHE A 567 -25.08 12.07 25.56
CA PHE A 567 -23.95 13.01 25.61
C PHE A 567 -23.68 13.71 24.28
N GLY A 568 -24.14 13.14 23.16
CA GLY A 568 -23.85 13.59 21.80
C GLY A 568 -24.09 15.09 21.54
N PRO A 569 -25.26 15.67 21.91
CA PRO A 569 -25.54 17.07 21.66
C PRO A 569 -24.58 18.05 22.37
N GLU A 570 -24.21 17.78 23.62
CA GLU A 570 -23.29 18.64 24.37
C GLU A 570 -21.86 18.51 23.84
N LEU A 571 -21.42 17.27 23.57
CA LEU A 571 -20.11 17.02 22.96
C LEU A 571 -19.97 17.72 21.60
N LEU A 572 -21.00 17.66 20.75
CA LEU A 572 -21.00 18.31 19.45
C LEU A 572 -20.99 19.84 19.55
N LYS A 573 -21.73 20.40 20.51
CA LYS A 573 -21.74 21.85 20.77
C LYS A 573 -20.37 22.35 21.22
N GLU A 574 -19.75 21.68 22.18
CA GLU A 574 -18.42 22.04 22.69
C GLU A 574 -17.35 21.87 21.60
N HIS A 575 -17.39 20.76 20.84
CA HIS A 575 -16.56 20.55 19.66
C HIS A 575 -16.65 21.70 18.66
N ASN A 576 -17.87 22.03 18.21
CA ASN A 576 -18.10 23.10 17.23
C ASN A 576 -17.61 24.47 17.73
N ALA A 577 -17.81 24.76 19.02
CA ALA A 577 -17.34 26.00 19.63
C ALA A 577 -15.82 26.10 19.68
N ARG A 578 -15.12 24.98 19.90
CA ARG A 578 -13.65 24.91 19.88
C ARG A 578 -13.08 25.06 18.48
N ILE A 579 -13.54 24.26 17.52
CA ILE A 579 -12.97 24.26 16.16
C ILE A 579 -13.23 25.58 15.42
N ALA A 580 -14.31 26.30 15.76
CA ALA A 580 -14.57 27.64 15.19
C ALA A 580 -13.50 28.67 15.57
N LYS A 581 -12.89 28.52 16.75
CA LYS A 581 -11.85 29.41 17.28
C LYS A 581 -10.44 28.89 17.02
N ASP A 582 -10.30 27.61 16.68
CA ASP A 582 -9.01 26.96 16.45
C ASP A 582 -8.44 27.34 15.07
N PRO A 583 -7.26 27.98 15.01
CA PRO A 583 -6.69 28.40 13.73
C PRO A 583 -6.35 27.25 12.77
N GLU A 584 -5.99 26.06 13.27
CA GLU A 584 -5.66 24.93 12.41
C GLU A 584 -6.91 24.41 11.71
N PHE A 585 -8.04 24.34 12.41
CA PHE A 585 -9.32 24.03 11.78
C PHE A 585 -9.76 25.11 10.77
N GLN A 586 -9.48 26.38 11.03
CA GLN A 586 -9.73 27.45 10.05
C GLN A 586 -8.85 27.29 8.78
N TYR A 587 -7.62 26.80 8.91
CA TYR A 587 -6.78 26.46 7.76
C TYR A 587 -7.36 25.27 6.97
N ILE A 588 -7.81 24.23 7.66
CA ILE A 588 -8.46 23.06 7.04
C ILE A 588 -9.70 23.50 6.25
N MET A 589 -10.57 24.35 6.81
CA MET A 589 -11.75 24.86 6.09
C MET A 589 -11.39 25.65 4.83
N LYS A 590 -10.31 26.44 4.88
CA LYS A 590 -9.82 27.18 3.70
C LYS A 590 -9.23 26.24 2.65
N ASP A 591 -8.54 25.18 3.08
CA ASP A 591 -7.99 24.17 2.17
C ASP A 591 -9.08 23.35 1.49
N ILE A 592 -10.14 22.99 2.22
CA ILE A 592 -11.35 22.37 1.67
C ILE A 592 -11.97 23.27 0.60
N ALA A 593 -12.21 24.55 0.91
CA ALA A 593 -12.77 25.49 -0.05
C ALA A 593 -11.89 25.65 -1.31
N ARG A 594 -10.56 25.73 -1.11
CA ARG A 594 -9.58 25.81 -2.22
C ARG A 594 -9.58 24.54 -3.06
N PHE A 595 -9.60 23.36 -2.44
CA PHE A 595 -9.66 22.06 -3.12
C PHE A 595 -10.93 21.95 -3.97
N ASN A 596 -12.10 22.25 -3.40
CA ASN A 596 -13.38 22.20 -4.09
C ASN A 596 -13.42 23.15 -5.30
N ALA A 597 -12.84 24.35 -5.19
CA ALA A 597 -12.77 25.30 -6.30
C ALA A 597 -11.84 24.84 -7.45
N MET A 598 -10.88 23.96 -7.18
CA MET A 598 -9.88 23.48 -8.16
C MET A 598 -10.16 22.06 -8.68
N LYS A 599 -11.17 21.36 -8.14
CA LYS A 599 -11.45 19.95 -8.42
C LYS A 599 -11.61 19.65 -9.92
N ASP A 600 -12.34 20.49 -10.65
CA ASP A 600 -12.61 20.31 -12.09
C ASP A 600 -11.36 20.36 -12.97
N LYS A 601 -10.27 20.99 -12.49
CA LYS A 601 -9.02 21.15 -13.23
C LYS A 601 -7.88 20.31 -12.66
N ARG A 602 -8.12 19.47 -11.66
CA ARG A 602 -7.05 18.73 -10.95
C ARG A 602 -6.19 17.89 -11.88
N ASN A 603 -6.80 17.25 -12.87
CA ASN A 603 -6.08 16.38 -13.80
C ASN A 603 -5.44 17.14 -14.98
N ILE A 604 -5.67 18.45 -15.11
CA ILE A 604 -5.16 19.26 -16.21
C ILE A 604 -4.06 20.19 -15.67
N VAL A 605 -2.82 19.86 -15.99
CA VAL A 605 -1.64 20.64 -15.53
C VAL A 605 -1.15 21.54 -16.66
N SER A 606 -0.89 22.81 -16.36
CA SER A 606 -0.26 23.74 -17.32
C SER A 606 1.19 23.35 -17.62
N LEU A 607 1.59 23.45 -18.88
CA LEU A 607 2.97 23.29 -19.32
C LEU A 607 3.70 24.64 -19.48
N ASN A 608 3.09 25.73 -19.01
CA ASN A 608 3.70 27.05 -18.98
C ASN A 608 4.56 27.25 -17.72
N TYR A 609 5.85 27.56 -17.90
CA TYR A 609 6.77 27.69 -16.77
C TYR A 609 6.42 28.86 -15.84
N ALA A 610 6.11 30.04 -16.39
CA ALA A 610 5.79 31.22 -15.58
C ALA A 610 4.51 31.01 -14.77
N GLN A 611 3.50 30.34 -15.34
CA GLN A 611 2.29 29.99 -14.62
C GLN A 611 2.58 29.02 -13.46
N ARG A 612 3.32 27.93 -13.73
CA ARG A 612 3.63 26.91 -12.71
C ARG A 612 4.56 27.43 -11.62
N GLU A 613 5.53 28.27 -11.98
CA GLU A 613 6.41 28.95 -11.02
C GLU A 613 5.61 29.88 -10.11
N LYS A 614 4.67 30.65 -10.67
CA LYS A 614 3.76 31.48 -9.87
C LYS A 614 2.91 30.64 -8.91
N GLU A 615 2.29 29.56 -9.39
CA GLU A 615 1.49 28.64 -8.57
C GLU A 615 2.32 28.05 -7.42
N ASN A 616 3.53 27.54 -7.69
CA ASN A 616 4.42 27.00 -6.67
C ASN A 616 4.84 28.07 -5.63
N ASN A 617 5.19 29.27 -6.10
CA ASN A 617 5.57 30.37 -5.20
C ASN A 617 4.42 30.82 -4.29
N GLU A 618 3.19 30.83 -4.81
CA GLU A 618 1.99 31.13 -4.02
C GLU A 618 1.73 30.04 -2.96
N GLU A 619 1.96 28.76 -3.30
CA GLU A 619 1.85 27.64 -2.35
C GLU A 619 2.93 27.69 -1.26
N ASP A 620 4.19 27.94 -1.63
CA ASP A 620 5.30 28.06 -0.68
C ASP A 620 5.12 29.27 0.24
N ALA A 621 4.65 30.41 -0.29
CA ALA A 621 4.34 31.59 0.50
C ALA A 621 3.20 31.32 1.50
N LEU A 622 2.14 30.61 1.07
CA LEU A 622 1.05 30.19 1.95
C LEU A 622 1.54 29.25 3.06
N ARG A 623 2.36 28.25 2.71
CA ARG A 623 2.93 27.30 3.68
C ARG A 623 3.82 28.00 4.70
N LEU A 624 4.72 28.87 4.24
CA LEU A 624 5.59 29.66 5.11
C LEU A 624 4.79 30.59 6.03
N ALA A 625 3.74 31.25 5.50
CA ALA A 625 2.87 32.11 6.30
C ALA A 625 2.18 31.34 7.43
N ARG A 626 1.69 30.12 7.17
CA ARG A 626 1.05 29.27 8.19
C ARG A 626 2.04 28.78 9.24
N ILE A 627 3.23 28.36 8.83
CA ILE A 627 4.30 27.96 9.77
C ILE A 627 4.70 29.14 10.66
N ASN A 628 4.88 30.33 10.08
CA ASN A 628 5.22 31.53 10.84
C ASN A 628 4.10 31.97 11.77
N ASP A 629 2.84 31.83 11.37
CA ASP A 629 1.71 32.07 12.27
C ASP A 629 1.72 31.10 13.46
N ARG A 630 1.96 29.79 13.23
CA ARG A 630 2.16 28.81 14.32
C ARG A 630 3.31 29.19 15.24
N PHE A 631 4.49 29.50 14.68
CA PHE A 631 5.67 29.87 15.46
C PHE A 631 5.43 31.13 16.27
N LYS A 632 4.72 32.12 15.72
CA LYS A 632 4.31 33.33 16.45
C LYS A 632 3.42 32.99 17.65
N ARG A 633 2.43 32.11 17.48
CA ARG A 633 1.54 31.66 18.58
C ARG A 633 2.29 30.85 19.64
N GLU A 634 3.30 30.09 19.23
CA GLU A 634 4.14 29.27 20.13
C GLU A 634 5.31 30.05 20.78
N GLY A 635 5.51 31.33 20.43
CA GLY A 635 6.64 32.12 20.90
C GLY A 635 8.01 31.69 20.33
N LYS A 636 8.01 30.95 19.20
CA LYS A 636 9.20 30.50 18.49
C LYS A 636 9.67 31.55 17.46
N PRO A 637 10.97 31.57 17.11
CA PRO A 637 11.48 32.48 16.09
C PRO A 637 10.86 32.20 14.72
N LEU A 638 10.52 33.26 13.98
CA LEU A 638 9.97 33.16 12.63
C LEU A 638 11.04 32.71 11.63
N LEU A 639 10.61 31.92 10.64
CA LEU A 639 11.43 31.51 9.50
C LEU A 639 11.43 32.60 8.43
N LYS A 640 12.59 32.82 7.80
CA LYS A 640 12.73 33.76 6.68
C LYS A 640 12.32 33.11 5.36
N LYS A 641 12.58 31.81 5.21
CA LYS A 641 12.24 31.00 4.04
C LYS A 641 11.90 29.57 4.47
N LEU A 642 11.19 28.85 3.61
CA LEU A 642 10.72 27.49 3.91
C LEU A 642 11.87 26.49 4.12
N ASP A 643 13.00 26.66 3.43
CA ASP A 643 14.21 25.83 3.60
C ASP A 643 14.81 25.87 5.02
N ASP A 644 14.50 26.91 5.80
CA ASP A 644 14.98 27.03 7.18
C ASP A 644 14.19 26.14 8.16
N LEU A 645 13.11 25.49 7.68
CA LEU A 645 12.33 24.56 8.48
C LEU A 645 13.17 23.30 8.81
N PRO A 646 13.29 22.91 10.09
CA PRO A 646 13.99 21.70 10.48
C PRO A 646 13.40 20.46 9.78
N LYS A 647 14.26 19.54 9.32
CA LYS A 647 13.83 18.31 8.63
C LYS A 647 13.03 17.37 9.53
N ASP A 648 13.17 17.51 10.84
CA ASP A 648 12.45 16.78 11.88
C ASP A 648 11.23 17.54 12.41
N TYR A 649 10.82 18.65 11.76
CA TYR A 649 9.59 19.35 12.09
C TYR A 649 8.38 18.41 11.96
N GLN A 650 7.66 18.25 13.07
CA GLN A 650 6.39 17.54 13.10
C GLN A 650 5.26 18.54 12.90
N GLU A 651 4.44 18.32 11.88
CA GLU A 651 3.21 19.08 11.71
C GLU A 651 2.28 18.80 12.89
N PRO A 652 1.50 19.81 13.34
CA PRO A 652 0.48 19.57 14.36
C PRO A 652 -0.53 18.54 13.85
N ASP A 653 -1.19 17.86 14.78
CA ASP A 653 -2.27 16.92 14.47
C ASP A 653 -3.59 17.44 15.06
N PRO A 654 -4.30 18.35 14.35
CA PRO A 654 -5.48 19.01 14.86
C PRO A 654 -6.60 18.03 15.20
N TYR A 655 -6.69 16.92 14.47
CA TYR A 655 -7.75 15.93 14.65
C TYR A 655 -7.50 15.10 15.91
N LEU A 656 -6.26 14.66 16.13
CA LEU A 656 -5.92 13.99 17.38
C LEU A 656 -6.05 14.94 18.58
N ASP A 657 -5.55 16.17 18.47
CA ASP A 657 -5.58 17.13 19.58
C ASP A 657 -7.02 17.56 19.93
N GLU A 658 -7.93 17.68 18.96
CA GLU A 658 -9.36 17.90 19.24
C GLU A 658 -10.03 16.63 19.79
N THR A 659 -9.68 15.44 19.28
CA THR A 659 -10.21 14.17 19.81
C THR A 659 -9.82 13.95 21.26
N VAL A 660 -8.60 14.37 21.66
CA VAL A 660 -8.16 14.36 23.07
C VAL A 660 -9.07 15.24 23.94
N LYS A 661 -9.51 16.40 23.45
CA LYS A 661 -10.45 17.26 24.19
C LYS A 661 -11.84 16.62 24.27
N ILE A 662 -12.35 16.07 23.17
CA ILE A 662 -13.62 15.31 23.14
C ILE A 662 -13.58 14.14 24.15
N ALA A 663 -12.45 13.43 24.24
CA ALA A 663 -12.28 12.33 25.17
C ALA A 663 -12.25 12.78 26.64
N LEU A 664 -11.87 14.03 26.93
CA LEU A 664 -11.95 14.61 28.27
C LEU A 664 -13.37 15.06 28.59
N ASP A 665 -14.06 15.71 27.64
CA ASP A 665 -15.46 16.10 27.79
C ASP A 665 -16.32 14.87 28.11
N LEU A 666 -16.12 13.76 27.38
CA LEU A 666 -16.79 12.49 27.63
C LEU A 666 -16.49 11.98 29.05
N ALA A 667 -15.22 12.04 29.48
CA ALA A 667 -14.81 11.63 30.82
C ALA A 667 -15.40 12.51 31.95
N HIS A 668 -15.74 13.77 31.67
CA HIS A 668 -16.43 14.66 32.61
C HIS A 668 -17.91 14.33 32.68
N LEU A 669 -18.57 14.20 31.53
CA LEU A 669 -20.00 13.88 31.45
C LEU A 669 -20.33 12.52 32.06
N GLU A 670 -19.47 11.50 31.87
CA GLU A 670 -19.65 10.19 32.50
C GLU A 670 -19.51 10.24 34.03
N LYS A 671 -18.66 11.12 34.58
CA LYS A 671 -18.53 11.30 36.04
C LYS A 671 -19.73 12.03 36.65
N GLU A 672 -20.40 12.88 35.87
CA GLU A 672 -21.55 13.66 36.30
C GLU A 672 -22.87 12.87 36.22
N LYS A 673 -22.89 11.72 35.53
CA LYS A 673 -24.02 10.78 35.52
C LYS A 673 -24.33 10.37 36.98
N PRO A 674 -25.54 10.61 37.51
CA PRO A 674 -25.96 10.01 38.77
C PRO A 674 -25.83 8.50 38.67
N ALA A 675 -25.40 7.84 39.74
CA ALA A 675 -25.41 6.38 39.82
C ALA A 675 -26.87 5.86 39.76
N GLU A 676 -27.47 5.78 38.59
CA GLU A 676 -28.77 5.17 38.40
C GLU A 676 -28.62 3.66 38.49
N GLN A 677 -29.04 3.15 39.65
CA GLN A 677 -29.57 1.83 39.93
C GLN A 677 -29.01 0.70 39.06
N ALA A 678 -28.07 -0.03 39.66
CA ALA A 678 -28.00 -1.47 39.44
C ALA A 678 -29.39 -2.05 39.71
N THR A 679 -30.24 -2.12 38.68
CA THR A 679 -31.48 -2.86 38.71
C THR A 679 -31.07 -4.32 38.86
N ALA A 680 -31.21 -4.78 40.09
CA ALA A 680 -31.38 -6.17 40.42
C ALA A 680 -32.40 -6.77 39.45
N ASP A 681 -31.99 -7.80 38.71
CA ASP A 681 -32.82 -8.98 38.56
C ASP A 681 -31.91 -10.21 38.49
N LYS A 682 -32.33 -11.20 39.26
CA LYS A 682 -31.65 -12.46 39.57
C LYS A 682 -31.62 -13.43 38.40
#